data_AF-A0A9W8FB87-F1
#
_entry.id   AF-A0A9W8FB87-F1
#
_cell.length_a   1.000
_cell.length_b   1.000
_cell.length_c   1.000
_cell.angle_alpha   90.00
_cell.angle_beta   90.00
_cell.angle_gamma   90.00
#
_symmetry.space_group_name_H-M   'P 1'
#
loop_
_entity.id
_entity.type
_entity.pdbx_description
1 polymer ?
#
loop_
_entity_poly.entity_id
_entity_poly.type
_entity_poly.pdbx_seq_one_letter_code
_entity_poly.pdbx_strand_id
1 'polypeptide(L)'
;MAALSLLLTLLAGGVAALALCSALVVRFKSPQPRPRHDSENYSLCIDEKHERQRLGSLWDEARVDLSVIVPAYNEEERLPVLLNDIREYVAHRRESGSLSYELIIMDDGSKDRTSEVALEFARMHGICELRVVKHVVNRGKGGAVTQGVLSATGRHILFCDADGATRFSDIDALLARMGDGPVIAIGSRNNQALSGTVVERSHLRAFLQWGFHTYVTLLGVRGVRDTQCGFKLFSRQAARMVFPNMHVERFIFDIEILLLARYQHIAVAEVPVNWHEVAGSKMSIVRDSIQMALDLLAVRLNYLLGSWVIKNAVARSAAGLRVHNAAAPASGLARQYSSKSYPDHLLVGMPALSPTMTQGNVGQWQKSVGDKIEPGDVLVEIETDKAQMDFEFQEEGYLAKILAPTGTKDLKIDSPVAIIVENEADVAAFADFSLDQAGTPASPAAASQSAPAESAREAATPVASAQPSTNAAEGDRIFASPLAKTLAREKGIDLAQVSGSGPRGRIVKSDIEGFVATKAAAPSAAASAPAPAPAPARAAEAASAPAAAAKKAAAPAPAASAGFTDIPVTNMRKVIASRLTEAKSTIPHYYLTQNIKMDNVNKLRQSLNTAANGAYKLSVNDFVIKAAASALRDVPEVNSSWQGEFIRQHHHADIAVAAATPAGLITPIVKTCDAKGLRAISSDVRDLVARARANKLKPEEFQGGSFTISNLGMYGITSFSAIINPPHAAILSVGSTEPQLVVDPTAEKGFKSVDVMSVQLSADHRVVDGATGAQFLKAFKGYLENPLTLLL
;
A
#
# COMPACT_ATOMS: atom_id res chain seq x y z
N MET A 1 -7.68 38.57 -71.10
CA MET A 1 -7.78 37.09 -71.02
C MET A 1 -6.40 36.42 -71.08
N ALA A 2 -5.62 36.55 -72.17
CA ALA A 2 -4.31 35.91 -72.30
C ALA A 2 -3.27 36.33 -71.23
N ALA A 3 -3.19 37.63 -70.90
CA ALA A 3 -2.27 38.13 -69.87
C ALA A 3 -2.63 37.64 -68.45
N LEU A 4 -3.92 37.48 -68.16
CA LEU A 4 -4.40 36.95 -66.88
C LEU A 4 -4.09 35.45 -66.76
N SER A 5 -4.25 34.69 -67.86
CA SER A 5 -3.87 33.28 -67.92
C SER A 5 -2.37 33.07 -67.73
N LEU A 6 -1.53 33.94 -68.30
CA LEU A 6 -0.07 33.89 -68.14
C LEU A 6 0.36 34.23 -66.71
N LEU A 7 -0.31 35.20 -66.07
CA LEU A 7 -0.05 35.56 -64.67
C LEU A 7 -0.43 34.41 -63.73
N LEU A 8 -1.58 33.76 -63.96
CA LEU A 8 -2.04 32.60 -63.18
C LEU A 8 -1.12 31.38 -63.34
N THR A 9 -0.59 31.11 -64.54
CA THR A 9 0.37 30.02 -64.74
C THR A 9 1.74 30.32 -64.14
N LEU A 10 2.22 31.57 -64.18
CA LEU A 10 3.45 31.99 -63.50
C LEU A 10 3.30 31.94 -61.97
N LEU A 11 2.16 32.37 -61.43
CA LEU A 11 1.84 32.24 -60.00
C LEU A 11 1.74 30.77 -59.58
N ALA A 12 1.05 29.93 -60.36
CA ALA A 12 0.96 28.49 -60.09
C ALA A 12 2.33 27.80 -60.17
N GLY A 13 3.17 28.17 -61.14
CA GLY A 13 4.55 27.69 -61.26
C GLY A 13 5.44 28.15 -60.10
N GLY A 14 5.29 29.40 -59.66
CA GLY A 14 5.98 29.94 -58.48
C GLY A 14 5.57 29.26 -57.18
N VAL A 15 4.28 29.00 -56.98
CA VAL A 15 3.76 28.24 -55.83
C VAL A 15 4.24 26.79 -55.85
N ALA A 16 4.25 26.15 -57.03
CA ALA A 16 4.77 24.78 -57.18
C ALA A 16 6.28 24.70 -56.91
N ALA A 17 7.07 25.67 -57.39
CA ALA A 17 8.50 25.76 -57.11
C ALA A 17 8.78 26.01 -55.62
N LEU A 18 8.01 26.89 -54.97
CA LEU A 18 8.13 27.16 -53.53
C LEU A 18 7.75 25.92 -52.70
N ALA A 19 6.71 25.18 -53.10
CA ALA A 19 6.31 23.93 -52.47
C ALA A 19 7.38 22.83 -52.65
N LEU A 20 7.98 22.72 -53.84
CA LEU A 20 9.06 21.77 -54.11
C LEU A 20 10.33 22.11 -53.30
N CYS A 21 10.73 23.38 -53.28
CA CYS A 21 11.86 23.85 -52.47
C CYS A 21 11.61 23.63 -50.97
N SER A 22 10.39 23.90 -50.49
CA SER A 22 10.01 23.65 -49.09
C SER A 22 10.03 22.16 -48.76
N ALA A 23 9.53 21.30 -49.66
CA ALA A 23 9.57 19.84 -49.49
C ALA A 23 11.01 19.29 -49.48
N LEU A 24 11.90 19.84 -50.32
CA LEU A 24 13.32 19.50 -50.33
C LEU A 24 14.01 19.95 -49.04
N VAL A 25 13.77 21.18 -48.58
CA VAL A 25 14.33 21.69 -47.32
C VAL A 25 13.86 20.85 -46.13
N VAL A 26 12.58 20.51 -46.07
CA VAL A 26 12.04 19.59 -45.06
C VAL A 26 12.78 18.27 -45.15
N ARG A 27 12.83 17.62 -46.31
CA ARG A 27 13.48 16.30 -46.48
C ARG A 27 14.96 16.27 -46.08
N PHE A 28 15.73 17.32 -46.37
CA PHE A 28 17.15 17.41 -46.03
C PHE A 28 17.40 17.81 -44.56
N LYS A 29 16.49 18.58 -43.93
CA LYS A 29 16.62 18.97 -42.52
C LYS A 29 15.88 18.03 -41.56
N SER A 30 15.11 17.08 -42.08
CA SER A 30 14.45 16.04 -41.31
C SER A 30 15.45 15.18 -40.53
N PRO A 31 15.20 14.89 -39.26
CA PRO A 31 16.00 13.90 -38.53
C PRO A 31 15.85 12.52 -39.21
N GLN A 32 16.98 11.84 -39.43
CA GLN A 32 17.01 10.47 -39.93
C GLN A 32 17.63 9.57 -38.86
N PRO A 33 16.95 8.48 -38.46
CA PRO A 33 17.50 7.54 -37.49
C PRO A 33 18.69 6.81 -38.10
N ARG A 34 19.80 6.71 -37.37
CA ARG A 34 20.98 5.98 -37.87
C ARG A 34 20.78 4.46 -37.84
N PRO A 35 21.42 3.69 -38.72
CA PRO A 35 21.48 2.25 -38.53
C PRO A 35 22.25 1.88 -37.25
N ARG A 36 21.86 0.76 -36.65
CA ARG A 36 22.52 0.19 -35.47
C ARG A 36 23.90 -0.33 -35.85
N HIS A 37 24.92 -0.03 -35.04
CA HIS A 37 26.24 -0.60 -35.23
C HIS A 37 26.25 -2.06 -34.75
N ASP A 38 27.06 -2.93 -35.35
CA ASP A 38 27.04 -4.36 -35.03
C ASP A 38 27.30 -4.66 -33.55
N SER A 39 28.17 -3.88 -32.90
CA SER A 39 28.44 -3.99 -31.46
C SER A 39 27.23 -3.68 -30.58
N GLU A 40 26.29 -2.86 -31.08
CA GLU A 40 25.11 -2.45 -30.33
C GLU A 40 24.06 -3.55 -30.31
N ASN A 41 24.17 -4.60 -31.13
CA ASN A 41 23.28 -5.77 -31.11
C ASN A 41 23.51 -6.72 -29.92
N TYR A 42 24.53 -6.44 -29.10
CA TYR A 42 24.95 -7.28 -28.00
C TYR A 42 24.93 -6.51 -26.68
N SER A 43 24.55 -7.19 -25.59
CA SER A 43 24.65 -6.66 -24.23
C SER A 43 25.95 -7.07 -23.56
N LEU A 44 26.51 -6.16 -22.76
CA LEU A 44 27.52 -6.47 -21.77
C LEU A 44 26.85 -7.25 -20.64
N CYS A 45 27.35 -8.44 -20.34
CA CYS A 45 26.81 -9.33 -19.31
C CYS A 45 27.75 -9.40 -18.11
N ILE A 46 27.18 -9.87 -16.99
CA ILE A 46 27.85 -9.92 -15.68
C ILE A 46 28.95 -11.01 -15.62
N ASP A 47 28.82 -12.06 -16.44
CA ASP A 47 29.74 -13.20 -16.45
C ASP A 47 31.18 -12.82 -16.83
N GLU A 48 32.13 -13.32 -16.05
CA GLU A 48 33.58 -13.08 -16.17
C GLU A 48 34.16 -13.46 -17.56
N LYS A 49 33.43 -14.28 -18.32
CA LYS A 49 33.84 -14.75 -19.66
C LYS A 49 33.72 -13.70 -20.77
N HIS A 50 33.15 -12.52 -20.51
CA HIS A 50 32.95 -11.46 -21.51
C HIS A 50 32.20 -11.93 -22.79
N GLU A 51 31.42 -13.00 -22.70
CA GLU A 51 30.67 -13.52 -23.86
C GLU A 51 29.56 -12.53 -24.23
N ARG A 52 29.61 -12.02 -25.46
CA ARG A 52 28.61 -11.10 -26.01
C ARG A 52 27.27 -11.82 -26.16
N GLN A 53 26.31 -11.52 -25.29
CA GLN A 53 24.94 -12.04 -25.47
C GLN A 53 24.18 -11.18 -26.46
N ARG A 54 23.58 -11.82 -27.46
CA ARG A 54 22.71 -11.14 -28.43
C ARG A 54 21.46 -10.65 -27.74
N LEU A 55 21.06 -9.41 -28.03
CA LEU A 55 19.85 -8.83 -27.49
C LEU A 55 18.60 -9.54 -28.01
N GLY A 56 17.56 -9.57 -27.18
CA GLY A 56 16.24 -10.01 -27.59
C GLY A 56 15.61 -9.06 -28.62
N SER A 57 14.43 -9.43 -29.09
CA SER A 57 13.67 -8.66 -30.06
C SER A 57 12.24 -8.46 -29.59
N LEU A 58 11.72 -7.25 -29.81
CA LEU A 58 10.32 -6.92 -29.61
C LEU A 58 9.37 -7.80 -30.45
N TRP A 59 9.88 -8.41 -31.52
CA TRP A 59 9.13 -9.30 -32.40
C TRP A 59 9.07 -10.74 -31.89
N ASP A 60 9.93 -11.11 -30.95
CA ASP A 60 9.91 -12.42 -30.32
C ASP A 60 8.72 -12.53 -29.34
N GLU A 61 8.38 -13.75 -28.95
CA GLU A 61 7.43 -13.99 -27.87
C GLU A 61 7.92 -13.40 -26.55
N ALA A 62 6.96 -12.95 -25.73
CA ALA A 62 7.28 -12.34 -24.45
C ALA A 62 7.87 -13.40 -23.50
N ARG A 63 9.05 -13.12 -22.94
CA ARG A 63 9.77 -14.02 -22.00
C ARG A 63 9.59 -13.60 -20.55
N VAL A 64 9.35 -12.32 -20.31
CA VAL A 64 9.13 -11.73 -18.99
C VAL A 64 7.86 -10.89 -18.98
N ASP A 65 7.36 -10.56 -17.80
CA ASP A 65 6.16 -9.73 -17.67
C ASP A 65 6.48 -8.25 -17.94
N LEU A 66 7.65 -7.79 -17.49
CA LEU A 66 8.07 -6.40 -17.58
C LEU A 66 9.51 -6.22 -18.11
N SER A 67 9.70 -5.42 -19.15
CA SER A 67 11.01 -4.87 -19.51
C SER A 67 11.11 -3.43 -19.04
N VAL A 68 12.17 -3.11 -18.29
CA VAL A 68 12.46 -1.74 -17.87
C VAL A 68 13.62 -1.20 -18.70
N ILE A 69 13.37 -0.13 -19.45
CA ILE A 69 14.33 0.53 -20.32
C ILE A 69 14.76 1.84 -19.66
N VAL A 70 16.06 1.95 -19.37
CA VAL A 70 16.66 3.14 -18.75
C VAL A 70 17.67 3.73 -19.72
N PRO A 71 17.36 4.84 -20.43
CA PRO A 71 18.35 5.58 -21.20
C PRO A 71 19.29 6.31 -20.25
N ALA A 72 20.59 6.12 -20.43
CA ALA A 72 21.63 6.73 -19.62
C ALA A 72 22.65 7.46 -20.50
N TYR A 73 23.00 8.68 -20.16
CA TYR A 73 24.10 9.41 -20.77
C TYR A 73 24.82 10.26 -19.73
N ASN A 74 26.00 9.81 -19.31
CA ASN A 74 26.77 10.37 -18.20
C ASN A 74 25.96 10.41 -16.88
N GLU A 75 25.47 9.25 -16.44
CA GLU A 75 24.60 9.09 -15.27
C GLU A 75 25.29 8.35 -14.12
N GLU A 76 26.62 8.36 -14.06
CA GLU A 76 27.42 7.66 -13.03
C GLU A 76 26.90 7.87 -11.60
N GLU A 77 26.53 9.11 -11.24
CA GLU A 77 26.06 9.44 -9.89
C GLU A 77 24.58 9.11 -9.62
N ARG A 78 23.72 9.23 -10.64
CA ARG A 78 22.25 9.14 -10.47
C ARG A 78 21.72 7.73 -10.70
N LEU A 79 22.36 6.98 -11.58
CA LEU A 79 21.93 5.63 -11.95
C LEU A 79 21.82 4.67 -10.74
N PRO A 80 22.76 4.64 -9.77
CA PRO A 80 22.65 3.76 -8.60
C PRO A 80 21.40 4.00 -7.74
N VAL A 81 20.91 5.25 -7.67
CA VAL A 81 19.71 5.59 -6.89
C VAL A 81 18.48 4.94 -7.51
N LEU A 82 18.33 5.09 -8.83
CA LEU A 82 17.25 4.45 -9.58
C LEU A 82 17.35 2.91 -9.51
N LEU A 83 18.56 2.35 -9.67
CA LEU A 83 18.75 0.90 -9.62
C LEU A 83 18.37 0.32 -8.26
N ASN A 84 18.63 1.04 -7.15
CA ASN A 84 18.18 0.65 -5.82
C ASN A 84 16.66 0.70 -5.68
N ASP A 85 16.00 1.76 -6.17
CA ASP A 85 14.53 1.88 -6.14
C ASP A 85 13.86 0.73 -6.92
N ILE A 86 14.38 0.39 -8.11
CA ILE A 86 13.93 -0.77 -8.89
C ILE A 86 14.13 -2.07 -8.12
N ARG A 87 15.31 -2.27 -7.52
CA ARG A 87 15.65 -3.48 -6.77
C ARG A 87 14.71 -3.68 -5.58
N GLU A 88 14.43 -2.62 -4.83
CA GLU A 88 13.53 -2.67 -3.67
C GLU A 88 12.10 -3.02 -4.09
N TYR A 89 11.60 -2.38 -5.15
CA TYR A 89 10.27 -2.68 -5.70
C TYR A 89 10.16 -4.13 -6.17
N VAL A 90 11.16 -4.62 -6.92
CA VAL A 90 11.19 -6.00 -7.42
C VAL A 90 11.26 -6.99 -6.28
N ALA A 91 12.08 -6.74 -5.25
CA ALA A 91 12.20 -7.63 -4.09
C ALA A 91 10.84 -7.82 -3.41
N HIS A 92 10.11 -6.74 -3.20
CA HIS A 92 8.75 -6.78 -2.63
C HIS A 92 7.75 -7.55 -3.53
N ARG A 93 7.87 -7.47 -4.86
CA ARG A 93 6.99 -8.16 -5.82
C ARG A 93 7.35 -9.63 -6.05
N ARG A 94 8.60 -10.04 -5.80
CA ARG A 94 9.02 -11.46 -5.88
C ARG A 94 8.43 -12.28 -4.74
N GLU A 95 8.25 -11.69 -3.57
CA GLU A 95 7.62 -12.32 -2.40
C GLU A 95 6.13 -12.66 -2.65
N SER A 96 5.45 -11.92 -3.53
CA SER A 96 4.08 -12.21 -3.98
C SER A 96 3.99 -13.13 -5.20
N GLY A 97 5.12 -13.62 -5.74
CA GLY A 97 5.19 -14.59 -6.85
C GLY A 97 4.75 -14.08 -8.23
N SER A 98 4.61 -12.76 -8.43
CA SER A 98 3.72 -12.23 -9.47
C SER A 98 4.37 -11.48 -10.64
N LEU A 99 5.70 -11.25 -10.66
CA LEU A 99 6.29 -10.41 -11.71
C LEU A 99 7.72 -10.83 -12.09
N SER A 100 7.88 -11.38 -13.28
CA SER A 100 9.18 -11.55 -13.94
C SER A 100 9.59 -10.25 -14.66
N TYR A 101 10.87 -9.88 -14.59
CA TYR A 101 11.34 -8.64 -15.20
C TYR A 101 12.73 -8.78 -15.82
N GLU A 102 13.04 -7.86 -16.73
CA GLU A 102 14.39 -7.59 -17.19
C GLU A 102 14.68 -6.08 -17.13
N LEU A 103 15.95 -5.73 -16.95
CA LEU A 103 16.40 -4.35 -16.88
C LEU A 103 17.45 -4.09 -17.95
N ILE A 104 17.16 -3.15 -18.85
CA ILE A 104 18.03 -2.81 -19.98
C ILE A 104 18.50 -1.37 -19.82
N ILE A 105 19.78 -1.21 -19.46
CA ILE A 105 20.45 0.08 -19.39
C ILE A 105 21.00 0.41 -20.79
N MET A 106 20.44 1.45 -21.41
CA MET A 106 20.87 1.94 -22.71
C MET A 106 21.86 3.08 -22.50
N ASP A 107 23.14 2.76 -22.38
CA ASP A 107 24.23 3.74 -22.31
C ASP A 107 24.45 4.37 -23.69
N ASP A 108 24.00 5.62 -23.85
CA ASP A 108 24.04 6.36 -25.11
C ASP A 108 25.40 7.02 -25.37
N GLY A 109 26.46 6.23 -25.27
CA GLY A 109 27.84 6.66 -25.53
C GLY A 109 28.40 7.56 -24.44
N SER A 110 28.13 7.24 -23.17
CA SER A 110 28.66 7.97 -22.01
C SER A 110 30.19 8.00 -22.02
N LYS A 111 30.72 9.12 -21.52
CA LYS A 111 32.16 9.38 -21.38
C LYS A 111 32.66 9.14 -19.95
N ASP A 112 31.75 8.96 -19.01
CA ASP A 112 32.01 8.63 -17.61
C ASP A 112 31.90 7.11 -17.37
N ARG A 113 31.81 6.68 -16.10
CA ARG A 113 31.75 5.26 -15.74
C ARG A 113 30.32 4.69 -15.66
N THR A 114 29.35 5.27 -16.39
CA THR A 114 27.93 4.85 -16.34
C THR A 114 27.74 3.35 -16.56
N SER A 115 28.34 2.79 -17.62
CA SER A 115 28.24 1.36 -17.94
C SER A 115 28.86 0.48 -16.85
N GLU A 116 30.03 0.88 -16.36
CA GLU A 116 30.81 0.16 -15.35
C GLU A 116 30.05 0.14 -14.02
N VAL A 117 29.48 1.26 -13.59
CA VAL A 117 28.68 1.36 -12.37
C VAL A 117 27.43 0.48 -12.45
N ALA A 118 26.75 0.42 -13.59
CA ALA A 118 25.60 -0.47 -13.76
C ALA A 118 25.98 -1.95 -13.63
N LEU A 119 27.12 -2.35 -14.21
CA LEU A 119 27.62 -3.73 -14.13
C LEU A 119 28.15 -4.06 -12.72
N GLU A 120 28.85 -3.14 -12.06
CA GLU A 120 29.30 -3.26 -10.67
C GLU A 120 28.11 -3.42 -9.73
N PHE A 121 27.06 -2.60 -9.89
CA PHE A 121 25.82 -2.70 -9.13
C PHE A 121 25.17 -4.08 -9.30
N ALA A 122 25.07 -4.55 -10.54
CA ALA A 122 24.50 -5.86 -10.84
C ALA A 122 25.30 -7.01 -10.22
N ARG A 123 26.64 -6.93 -10.21
CA ARG A 123 27.52 -7.89 -9.52
C ARG A 123 27.34 -7.87 -8.02
N MET A 124 27.36 -6.68 -7.41
CA MET A 124 27.24 -6.52 -5.96
C MET A 124 25.91 -7.06 -5.42
N HIS A 125 24.83 -6.91 -6.18
CA HIS A 125 23.48 -7.30 -5.76
C HIS A 125 22.96 -8.59 -6.41
N GLY A 126 23.77 -9.28 -7.22
CA GLY A 126 23.40 -10.54 -7.87
C GLY A 126 22.23 -10.42 -8.86
N ILE A 127 22.13 -9.31 -9.59
CA ILE A 127 21.00 -9.03 -10.51
C ILE A 127 21.31 -9.58 -11.90
N CYS A 128 21.06 -10.87 -12.13
CA CYS A 128 21.35 -11.54 -13.40
C CYS A 128 20.52 -11.01 -14.58
N GLU A 129 19.39 -10.35 -14.32
CA GLU A 129 18.47 -9.83 -15.32
C GLU A 129 18.83 -8.42 -15.83
N LEU A 130 19.88 -7.80 -15.28
CA LEU A 130 20.38 -6.50 -15.72
C LEU A 130 21.33 -6.65 -16.91
N ARG A 131 21.05 -5.92 -18.00
CA ARG A 131 21.84 -5.87 -19.23
C ARG A 131 22.24 -4.43 -19.53
N VAL A 132 23.48 -4.24 -19.95
CA VAL A 132 23.97 -2.92 -20.40
C VAL A 132 24.24 -2.96 -21.90
N VAL A 133 23.70 -2.00 -22.64
CA VAL A 133 23.93 -1.82 -24.07
C VAL A 133 24.60 -0.47 -24.27
N LYS A 134 25.86 -0.47 -24.69
CA LYS A 134 26.64 0.75 -24.91
C LYS A 134 26.64 1.12 -26.39
N HIS A 135 26.13 2.30 -26.70
CA HIS A 135 26.22 2.89 -28.03
C HIS A 135 27.63 3.40 -28.32
N VAL A 136 28.05 3.27 -29.58
CA VAL A 136 29.38 3.75 -30.03
C VAL A 136 29.44 5.28 -30.04
N VAL A 137 28.33 5.90 -30.43
CA VAL A 137 28.17 7.36 -30.51
C VAL A 137 26.81 7.71 -29.95
N ASN A 138 26.77 8.79 -29.17
CA ASN A 138 25.55 9.39 -28.64
C ASN A 138 24.53 9.66 -29.76
N ARG A 139 23.36 9.04 -29.66
CA ARG A 139 22.23 9.20 -30.59
C ARG A 139 21.23 10.24 -30.09
N GLY A 140 21.22 10.47 -28.79
CA GLY A 140 20.19 11.15 -28.06
C GLY A 140 19.23 10.16 -27.38
N LYS A 141 18.54 10.68 -26.36
CA LYS A 141 17.63 9.94 -25.50
C LYS A 141 16.55 9.16 -26.27
N GLY A 142 15.93 9.76 -27.29
CA GLY A 142 14.93 9.10 -28.12
C GLY A 142 15.50 7.91 -28.90
N GLY A 143 16.76 8.01 -29.33
CA GLY A 143 17.47 6.91 -29.98
C GLY A 143 17.76 5.77 -29.00
N ALA A 144 18.24 6.09 -27.80
CA ALA A 144 18.47 5.12 -26.73
C ALA A 144 17.19 4.38 -26.31
N VAL A 145 16.09 5.11 -26.07
CA VAL A 145 14.79 4.52 -25.74
C VAL A 145 14.28 3.64 -26.88
N THR A 146 14.35 4.12 -28.13
CA THR A 146 13.88 3.35 -29.29
C THR A 146 14.63 2.02 -29.44
N GLN A 147 15.96 2.04 -29.32
CA GLN A 147 16.75 0.81 -29.39
C GLN A 147 16.49 -0.12 -28.21
N GLY A 148 16.32 0.41 -27.00
CA GLY A 148 15.99 -0.39 -25.83
C GLY A 148 14.63 -1.08 -25.96
N VAL A 149 13.60 -0.36 -26.41
CA VAL A 149 12.26 -0.93 -26.61
C VAL A 149 12.25 -1.96 -27.75
N LEU A 150 12.95 -1.71 -28.85
CA LEU A 150 13.08 -2.69 -29.95
C LEU A 150 13.81 -3.97 -29.52
N SER A 151 14.66 -3.89 -28.49
CA SER A 151 15.38 -5.03 -27.91
C SER A 151 14.68 -5.69 -26.71
N ALA A 152 13.52 -5.20 -26.30
CA ALA A 152 12.79 -5.68 -25.12
C ALA A 152 12.05 -7.01 -25.37
N THR A 153 12.01 -7.87 -24.35
CA THR A 153 11.37 -9.20 -24.35
C THR A 153 10.17 -9.32 -23.40
N GLY A 154 9.76 -8.24 -22.75
CA GLY A 154 8.65 -8.21 -21.78
C GLY A 154 7.27 -8.01 -22.39
N ARG A 155 6.22 -8.50 -21.72
CA ARG A 155 4.81 -8.28 -22.12
C ARG A 155 4.43 -6.80 -22.02
N HIS A 156 4.89 -6.13 -20.97
CA HIS A 156 4.84 -4.69 -20.80
C HIS A 156 6.25 -4.11 -20.89
N ILE A 157 6.39 -2.95 -21.50
CA ILE A 157 7.68 -2.27 -21.66
C ILE A 157 7.58 -0.90 -21.01
N LEU A 158 8.33 -0.69 -19.93
CA LEU A 158 8.45 0.59 -19.26
C LEU A 158 9.69 1.31 -19.76
N PHE A 159 9.55 2.59 -20.08
CA PHE A 159 10.65 3.53 -20.16
C PHE A 159 10.64 4.43 -18.92
N CYS A 160 11.77 4.51 -18.21
CA CYS A 160 11.97 5.43 -17.09
C CYS A 160 13.30 6.19 -17.19
N ASP A 161 13.31 7.46 -16.80
CA ASP A 161 14.51 8.29 -16.76
C ASP A 161 15.50 7.87 -15.68
N ALA A 162 16.79 7.91 -16.02
CA ALA A 162 17.90 7.60 -15.12
C ALA A 162 18.10 8.62 -13.98
N ASP A 163 17.36 9.74 -13.98
CA ASP A 163 17.53 10.83 -13.02
C ASP A 163 16.92 10.55 -11.64
N GLY A 164 16.09 9.51 -11.52
CA GLY A 164 15.42 9.13 -10.28
C GLY A 164 14.29 10.08 -9.87
N ALA A 165 13.88 11.03 -10.73
CA ALA A 165 12.90 12.05 -10.38
C ALA A 165 11.47 11.50 -10.18
N THR A 166 11.16 10.35 -10.79
CA THR A 166 9.90 9.62 -10.62
C THR A 166 10.15 8.37 -9.81
N ARG A 167 9.31 8.09 -8.81
CA ARG A 167 9.42 6.85 -8.02
C ARG A 167 9.06 5.64 -8.86
N PHE A 168 9.88 4.60 -8.84
CA PHE A 168 9.63 3.40 -9.63
C PHE A 168 8.34 2.67 -9.24
N SER A 169 7.97 2.74 -7.95
CA SER A 169 6.72 2.16 -7.42
C SER A 169 5.43 2.70 -8.07
N ASP A 170 5.46 3.87 -8.71
CA ASP A 170 4.30 4.41 -9.44
C ASP A 170 3.94 3.58 -10.68
N ILE A 171 4.79 2.62 -11.10
CA ILE A 171 4.50 1.69 -12.19
C ILE A 171 3.17 0.94 -11.99
N ASP A 172 2.74 0.71 -10.75
CA ASP A 172 1.49 0.01 -10.46
C ASP A 172 0.26 0.75 -10.93
N ALA A 173 0.27 2.07 -10.82
CA ALA A 173 -0.79 2.91 -11.35
C ALA A 173 -0.84 2.86 -12.88
N LEU A 174 0.33 2.70 -13.54
CA LEU A 174 0.41 2.55 -15.00
C LEU A 174 -0.02 1.15 -15.44
N LEU A 175 0.39 0.09 -14.73
CA LEU A 175 0.02 -1.30 -14.98
C LEU A 175 -1.49 -1.50 -14.86
N ALA A 176 -2.15 -0.84 -13.88
CA ALA A 176 -3.60 -0.87 -13.71
C ALA A 176 -4.38 -0.28 -14.90
N ARG A 177 -3.72 0.44 -15.82
CA ARG A 177 -4.32 0.96 -17.06
C ARG A 177 -4.04 0.08 -18.27
N MET A 178 -3.26 -0.98 -18.13
CA MET A 178 -3.02 -1.93 -19.21
C MET A 178 -4.25 -2.83 -19.39
N GLY A 179 -4.64 -3.08 -20.64
CA GLY A 179 -5.65 -4.07 -21.01
C GLY A 179 -5.14 -4.97 -22.13
N ASP A 180 -6.02 -5.81 -22.69
CA ASP A 180 -5.64 -6.82 -23.71
C ASP A 180 -5.25 -6.23 -25.08
N GLY A 181 -5.45 -4.92 -25.28
CA GLY A 181 -5.18 -4.22 -26.53
C GLY A 181 -3.91 -3.36 -26.57
N PRO A 182 -3.70 -2.59 -27.66
CA PRO A 182 -2.63 -1.62 -27.73
C PRO A 182 -2.95 -0.42 -26.83
N VAL A 183 -2.20 -0.29 -25.72
CA VAL A 183 -2.37 0.77 -24.72
C VAL A 183 -1.02 1.38 -24.36
N ILE A 184 -1.01 2.69 -24.15
CA ILE A 184 0.12 3.47 -23.62
C ILE A 184 -0.35 4.18 -22.36
N ALA A 185 0.31 3.94 -21.23
CA ALA A 185 0.10 4.70 -20.00
C ALA A 185 1.27 5.67 -19.78
N ILE A 186 0.96 6.93 -19.50
CA ILE A 186 1.94 8.01 -19.36
C ILE A 186 1.84 8.58 -17.96
N GLY A 187 2.97 8.66 -17.26
CA GLY A 187 3.05 9.40 -16.01
C GLY A 187 2.77 10.89 -16.21
N SER A 188 2.16 11.54 -15.24
CA SER A 188 1.87 12.96 -15.27
C SER A 188 2.37 13.63 -14.01
N ARG A 189 3.23 14.65 -14.19
CA ARG A 189 3.74 15.50 -13.11
C ARG A 189 2.74 16.56 -12.68
N ASN A 190 1.64 16.72 -13.42
CA ASN A 190 0.74 17.86 -13.31
C ASN A 190 -0.34 17.72 -12.21
N ASN A 191 -0.10 16.89 -11.19
CA ASN A 191 -1.04 16.71 -10.08
C ASN A 191 -0.61 17.55 -8.88
N GLN A 192 -1.13 18.78 -8.80
CA GLN A 192 -0.99 19.68 -7.65
C GLN A 192 -1.48 19.07 -6.32
N ALA A 193 -2.19 17.95 -6.35
CA ALA A 193 -2.67 17.24 -5.16
C ALA A 193 -1.63 16.30 -4.51
N LEU A 194 -0.54 15.94 -5.20
CA LEU A 194 0.46 14.96 -4.72
C LEU A 194 1.82 15.58 -4.41
N SER A 195 2.24 16.60 -5.15
CA SER A 195 3.51 17.28 -4.95
C SER A 195 3.31 18.56 -4.13
N GLY A 196 3.50 18.45 -2.81
CA GLY A 196 3.52 19.57 -1.86
C GLY A 196 4.66 20.58 -2.05
N THR A 197 5.15 20.75 -3.28
CA THR A 197 6.24 21.65 -3.65
C THR A 197 5.69 22.79 -4.50
N VAL A 198 5.36 23.89 -3.83
CA VAL A 198 5.22 25.20 -4.49
C VAL A 198 6.62 25.64 -4.89
N VAL A 199 7.04 25.27 -6.11
CA VAL A 199 8.31 25.75 -6.68
C VAL A 199 8.10 27.21 -7.10
N GLU A 200 8.82 28.15 -6.50
CA GLU A 200 8.93 29.52 -7.04
C GLU A 200 9.54 29.44 -8.44
N ARG A 201 8.68 29.55 -9.47
CA ARG A 201 9.12 29.51 -10.87
C ARG A 201 9.43 30.94 -11.33
N SER A 202 10.62 31.13 -11.90
CA SER A 202 10.96 32.36 -12.64
C SER A 202 9.90 32.65 -13.72
N HIS A 203 9.39 33.88 -13.76
CA HIS A 203 8.34 34.30 -14.70
C HIS A 203 8.68 34.02 -16.17
N LEU A 204 9.95 34.14 -16.56
CA LEU A 204 10.42 33.82 -17.91
C LEU A 204 10.28 32.33 -18.24
N ARG A 205 10.55 31.47 -17.27
CA ARG A 205 10.42 30.01 -17.40
C ARG A 205 8.94 29.61 -17.54
N ALA A 206 8.06 30.25 -16.77
CA ALA A 206 6.62 30.04 -16.87
C ALA A 206 6.07 30.49 -18.23
N PHE A 207 6.52 31.64 -18.74
CA PHE A 207 6.12 32.15 -20.06
C PHE A 207 6.58 31.23 -21.21
N LEU A 208 7.85 30.82 -21.21
CA LEU A 208 8.38 29.89 -22.22
C LEU A 208 7.67 28.53 -22.17
N GLN A 209 7.38 28.02 -20.97
CA GLN A 209 6.61 26.78 -20.79
C GLN A 209 5.17 26.90 -21.32
N TRP A 210 4.49 28.02 -21.06
CA TRP A 210 3.13 28.25 -21.57
C TRP A 210 3.11 28.35 -23.11
N GLY A 211 4.05 29.09 -23.69
CA GLY A 211 4.19 29.20 -25.15
C GLY A 211 4.48 27.85 -25.80
N PHE A 212 5.41 27.07 -25.24
CA PHE A 212 5.73 25.73 -25.72
C PHE A 212 4.55 24.76 -25.56
N HIS A 213 3.83 24.79 -24.44
CA HIS A 213 2.65 23.96 -24.22
C HIS A 213 1.53 24.26 -25.23
N THR A 214 1.31 25.54 -25.53
CA THR A 214 0.36 25.98 -26.56
C THR A 214 0.77 25.45 -27.94
N TYR A 215 2.05 25.54 -28.27
CA TYR A 215 2.61 25.01 -29.51
C TYR A 215 2.45 23.49 -29.65
N VAL A 216 2.75 22.74 -28.59
CA VAL A 216 2.54 21.28 -28.52
C VAL A 216 1.06 20.91 -28.60
N THR A 217 0.16 21.71 -28.03
CA THR A 217 -1.29 21.44 -28.12
C THR A 217 -1.83 21.68 -29.52
N LEU A 218 -1.27 22.66 -30.25
CA LEU A 218 -1.69 23.01 -31.60
C LEU A 218 -1.11 22.08 -32.66
N LEU A 219 0.20 21.79 -32.57
CA LEU A 219 0.93 20.99 -33.57
C LEU A 219 1.31 19.59 -33.07
N GLY A 220 1.29 19.30 -31.79
CA GLY A 220 1.59 17.96 -31.24
C GLY A 220 0.31 17.18 -31.01
N VAL A 221 -0.04 16.94 -29.75
CA VAL A 221 -1.19 16.10 -29.38
C VAL A 221 -2.13 16.86 -28.46
N ARG A 222 -3.41 16.90 -28.84
CA ARG A 222 -4.50 17.40 -27.99
C ARG A 222 -4.97 16.30 -27.04
N GLY A 223 -5.16 16.65 -25.77
CA GLY A 223 -5.78 15.77 -24.76
C GLY A 223 -4.80 15.13 -23.76
N VAL A 224 -3.49 15.30 -23.93
CA VAL A 224 -2.47 14.85 -22.96
C VAL A 224 -1.81 16.08 -22.35
N ARG A 225 -1.90 16.24 -21.03
CA ARG A 225 -1.40 17.45 -20.36
C ARG A 225 0.11 17.41 -20.19
N ASP A 226 0.65 16.30 -19.70
CA ASP A 226 2.10 16.09 -19.56
C ASP A 226 2.65 15.14 -20.64
N THR A 227 3.04 15.71 -21.78
CA THR A 227 3.56 14.93 -22.91
C THR A 227 4.99 14.43 -22.68
N GLN A 228 5.75 15.06 -21.77
CA GLN A 228 7.20 14.90 -21.64
C GLN A 228 7.63 14.22 -20.34
N CYS A 229 6.71 13.60 -19.61
CA CYS A 229 7.09 12.78 -18.47
C CYS A 229 7.96 11.60 -18.94
N GLY A 230 9.12 11.44 -18.32
CA GLY A 230 10.07 10.36 -18.59
C GLY A 230 9.69 9.03 -17.93
N PHE A 231 8.40 8.76 -17.75
CA PHE A 231 7.87 7.54 -17.14
C PHE A 231 6.65 7.07 -17.95
N LYS A 232 6.85 6.12 -18.87
CA LYS A 232 5.83 5.68 -19.83
C LYS A 232 5.82 4.16 -20.00
N LEU A 233 4.66 3.55 -19.87
CA LEU A 233 4.45 2.10 -19.99
C LEU A 233 3.68 1.79 -21.28
N PHE A 234 4.17 0.79 -22.02
CA PHE A 234 3.60 0.35 -23.29
C PHE A 234 3.19 -1.12 -23.19
N SER A 235 2.02 -1.47 -23.71
CA SER A 235 1.77 -2.87 -24.04
C SER A 235 2.67 -3.29 -25.21
N ARG A 236 3.10 -4.55 -25.26
CA ARG A 236 3.95 -5.06 -26.36
C ARG A 236 3.34 -4.79 -27.74
N GLN A 237 2.02 -4.87 -27.88
CA GLN A 237 1.33 -4.53 -29.13
C GLN A 237 1.49 -3.05 -29.49
N ALA A 238 1.27 -2.14 -28.53
CA ALA A 238 1.47 -0.70 -28.77
C ALA A 238 2.93 -0.39 -29.12
N ALA A 239 3.90 -1.01 -28.43
CA ALA A 239 5.32 -0.84 -28.72
C ALA A 239 5.68 -1.26 -30.16
N ARG A 240 5.14 -2.40 -30.64
CA ARG A 240 5.34 -2.90 -32.03
C ARG A 240 4.77 -1.96 -33.09
N MET A 241 3.75 -1.18 -32.74
CA MET A 241 3.12 -0.21 -33.64
C MET A 241 3.88 1.11 -33.67
N VAL A 242 4.38 1.59 -32.52
CA VAL A 242 5.03 2.90 -32.39
C VAL A 242 6.50 2.87 -32.79
N PHE A 243 7.32 2.06 -32.11
CA PHE A 243 8.79 2.19 -32.18
C PHE A 243 9.44 1.89 -33.54
N PRO A 244 8.90 1.01 -34.41
CA PRO A 244 9.42 0.84 -35.76
C PRO A 244 9.22 2.05 -36.68
N ASN A 245 8.37 2.99 -36.27
CA ASN A 245 7.99 4.19 -37.02
C ASN A 245 8.57 5.48 -36.40
N MET A 246 9.46 5.37 -35.40
CA MET A 246 10.13 6.51 -34.76
C MET A 246 11.28 7.03 -35.64
N HIS A 247 11.38 8.36 -35.75
CA HIS A 247 12.43 9.03 -36.53
C HIS A 247 13.31 9.94 -35.67
N VAL A 248 12.77 10.50 -34.59
CA VAL A 248 13.49 11.48 -33.76
C VAL A 248 14.27 10.80 -32.65
N GLU A 249 15.60 11.02 -32.65
CA GLU A 249 16.49 10.45 -31.64
C GLU A 249 16.72 11.40 -30.43
N ARG A 250 16.24 12.65 -30.48
CA ARG A 250 16.43 13.70 -29.44
C ARG A 250 15.22 13.88 -28.53
N PHE A 251 15.23 14.90 -27.66
CA PHE A 251 14.24 15.17 -26.60
C PHE A 251 12.76 15.29 -27.03
N ILE A 252 12.44 15.52 -28.31
CA ILE A 252 11.04 15.63 -28.75
C ILE A 252 10.38 14.27 -29.05
N PHE A 253 11.15 13.17 -28.96
CA PHE A 253 10.67 11.81 -29.24
C PHE A 253 9.41 11.44 -28.47
N ASP A 254 9.27 11.96 -27.24
CA ASP A 254 8.08 11.77 -26.40
C ASP A 254 6.79 12.22 -27.10
N ILE A 255 6.84 13.29 -27.89
CA ILE A 255 5.69 13.81 -28.64
C ILE A 255 5.45 13.00 -29.91
N GLU A 256 6.52 12.54 -30.59
CA GLU A 256 6.40 11.66 -31.76
C GLU A 256 5.69 10.34 -31.39
N ILE A 257 6.00 9.76 -30.23
CA ILE A 257 5.31 8.59 -29.68
C ILE A 257 3.80 8.82 -29.63
N LEU A 258 3.36 9.97 -29.10
CA LEU A 258 1.93 10.28 -28.95
C LEU A 258 1.26 10.60 -30.29
N LEU A 259 2.00 11.20 -31.23
CA LEU A 259 1.53 11.42 -32.59
C LEU A 259 1.29 10.09 -33.30
N LEU A 260 2.25 9.17 -33.24
CA LEU A 260 2.13 7.83 -33.80
C LEU A 260 1.01 7.03 -33.15
N ALA A 261 0.85 7.13 -31.83
CA ALA A 261 -0.26 6.52 -31.11
C ALA A 261 -1.61 7.03 -31.62
N ARG A 262 -1.75 8.36 -31.81
CA ARG A 262 -2.97 8.96 -32.36
C ARG A 262 -3.23 8.56 -33.81
N TYR A 263 -2.19 8.54 -34.66
CA TYR A 263 -2.32 8.13 -36.06
C TYR A 263 -2.70 6.66 -36.23
N GLN A 264 -2.32 5.82 -35.26
CA GLN A 264 -2.63 4.38 -35.27
C GLN A 264 -3.76 4.00 -34.30
N HIS A 265 -4.52 4.98 -33.80
CA HIS A 265 -5.67 4.78 -32.91
C HIS A 265 -5.38 3.97 -31.64
N ILE A 266 -4.19 4.12 -31.07
CA ILE A 266 -3.77 3.48 -29.81
C ILE A 266 -4.34 4.26 -28.63
N ALA A 267 -4.88 3.56 -27.63
CA ALA A 267 -5.40 4.18 -26.43
C ALA A 267 -4.27 4.76 -25.57
N VAL A 268 -4.41 6.00 -25.13
CA VAL A 268 -3.44 6.71 -24.28
C VAL A 268 -4.10 7.08 -22.97
N ALA A 269 -3.56 6.58 -21.86
CA ALA A 269 -4.00 6.88 -20.51
C ALA A 269 -2.98 7.76 -19.78
N GLU A 270 -3.39 8.93 -19.29
CA GLU A 270 -2.57 9.77 -18.42
C GLU A 270 -2.80 9.37 -16.95
N VAL A 271 -1.71 9.10 -16.23
CA VAL A 271 -1.72 8.58 -14.85
C VAL A 271 -0.86 9.49 -13.97
N PRO A 272 -1.37 9.98 -12.82
CA PRO A 272 -0.57 10.83 -11.94
C PRO A 272 0.58 10.04 -11.31
N VAL A 273 1.78 10.65 -11.26
CA VAL A 273 2.98 10.05 -10.65
C VAL A 273 3.63 11.00 -9.64
N ASN A 274 4.31 10.42 -8.64
CA ASN A 274 5.06 11.15 -7.63
C ASN A 274 6.39 11.62 -8.22
N TRP A 275 6.46 12.92 -8.52
CA TRP A 275 7.64 13.55 -9.11
C TRP A 275 8.30 14.52 -8.14
N HIS A 276 9.63 14.46 -8.03
CA HIS A 276 10.43 15.40 -7.25
C HIS A 276 11.55 16.02 -8.10
N GLU A 277 11.88 17.29 -7.83
CA GLU A 277 12.92 17.98 -8.58
C GLU A 277 14.31 17.51 -8.12
N VAL A 278 15.05 16.89 -9.03
CA VAL A 278 16.45 16.48 -8.82
C VAL A 278 17.37 17.56 -9.42
N ALA A 279 18.31 18.09 -8.65
CA ALA A 279 19.24 19.12 -9.10
C ALA A 279 20.14 18.62 -10.26
N GLY A 280 20.49 19.51 -11.20
CA GLY A 280 21.38 19.17 -12.32
C GLY A 280 20.67 18.80 -13.64
N SER A 281 19.63 19.54 -14.04
CA SER A 281 18.98 19.34 -15.35
C SER A 281 19.96 19.63 -16.50
N LYS A 282 20.14 18.66 -17.39
CA LYS A 282 21.03 18.75 -18.57
C LYS A 282 20.41 19.51 -19.74
N MET A 283 19.13 19.91 -19.66
CA MET A 283 18.45 20.66 -20.71
C MET A 283 18.73 22.16 -20.57
N SER A 284 19.26 22.77 -21.63
CA SER A 284 19.28 24.21 -21.79
C SER A 284 17.88 24.68 -22.19
N ILE A 285 17.15 25.27 -21.22
CA ILE A 285 15.74 25.65 -21.38
C ILE A 285 15.48 26.44 -22.66
N VAL A 286 16.35 27.38 -23.03
CA VAL A 286 16.12 28.24 -24.20
C VAL A 286 16.51 27.53 -25.50
N ARG A 287 17.73 27.00 -25.60
CA ARG A 287 18.25 26.39 -26.83
C ARG A 287 17.45 25.15 -27.20
N ASP A 288 17.21 24.27 -26.23
CA ASP A 288 16.55 22.99 -26.48
C ASP A 288 15.07 23.20 -26.79
N SER A 289 14.39 24.16 -26.15
CA SER A 289 12.98 24.47 -26.49
C SER A 289 12.82 24.95 -27.93
N ILE A 290 13.75 25.76 -28.44
CA ILE A 290 13.70 26.23 -29.84
C ILE A 290 13.95 25.04 -30.79
N GLN A 291 14.97 24.22 -30.51
CA GLN A 291 15.24 23.05 -31.34
C GLN A 291 14.06 22.07 -31.34
N MET A 292 13.44 21.85 -30.18
CA MET A 292 12.25 21.01 -30.02
C MET A 292 11.05 21.53 -30.82
N ALA A 293 10.85 22.85 -30.85
CA ALA A 293 9.79 23.45 -31.65
C ALA A 293 10.02 23.22 -33.17
N LEU A 294 11.26 23.39 -33.63
CA LEU A 294 11.65 23.12 -35.02
C LEU A 294 11.54 21.63 -35.37
N ASP A 295 11.99 20.75 -34.48
CA ASP A 295 11.89 19.30 -34.67
C ASP A 295 10.42 18.87 -34.77
N LEU A 296 9.52 19.39 -33.92
CA LEU A 296 8.08 19.10 -33.99
C LEU A 296 7.45 19.62 -35.29
N LEU A 297 7.85 20.80 -35.78
CA LEU A 297 7.39 21.31 -37.06
C LEU A 297 7.83 20.39 -38.20
N ALA A 298 9.10 19.97 -38.20
CA ALA A 298 9.63 19.05 -39.19
C ALA A 298 8.86 17.72 -39.16
N VAL A 299 8.66 17.12 -37.98
CA VAL A 299 7.86 15.89 -37.82
C VAL A 299 6.48 16.06 -38.44
N ARG A 300 5.78 17.15 -38.13
CA ARG A 300 4.44 17.41 -38.68
C ARG A 300 4.43 17.62 -40.17
N LEU A 301 5.37 18.38 -40.71
CA LEU A 301 5.47 18.60 -42.16
C LEU A 301 5.78 17.29 -42.89
N ASN A 302 6.64 16.42 -42.37
CA ASN A 302 6.94 15.14 -43.02
C ASN A 302 5.72 14.19 -43.06
N TYR A 303 4.93 14.12 -41.98
CA TYR A 303 3.69 13.34 -42.00
C TYR A 303 2.60 13.98 -42.87
N LEU A 304 2.47 15.31 -42.85
CA LEU A 304 1.48 16.04 -43.67
C LEU A 304 1.78 15.92 -45.16
N LEU A 305 3.06 16.02 -45.55
CA LEU A 305 3.51 15.91 -46.94
C LEU A 305 3.60 14.45 -47.42
N GLY A 306 3.33 13.47 -46.55
CA GLY A 306 3.43 12.04 -46.88
C GLY A 306 4.86 11.53 -47.08
N SER A 307 5.87 12.34 -46.77
CA SER A 307 7.30 11.96 -46.84
C SER A 307 7.63 10.82 -45.88
N TRP A 308 6.95 10.78 -44.73
CA TRP A 308 7.05 9.69 -43.76
C TRP A 308 5.77 8.86 -43.78
N VAL A 309 5.93 7.57 -44.08
CA VAL A 309 4.83 6.61 -44.15
C VAL A 309 4.87 5.71 -42.92
N ILE A 310 3.75 5.67 -42.20
CA ILE A 310 3.58 4.79 -41.04
C ILE A 310 3.38 3.37 -41.55
N LYS A 311 4.27 2.46 -41.18
CA LYS A 311 4.18 1.04 -41.51
C LYS A 311 3.25 0.38 -40.49
N ASN A 312 2.12 -0.15 -40.96
CA ASN A 312 1.20 -0.92 -40.12
C ASN A 312 1.83 -2.27 -39.76
N ALA A 313 2.11 -2.48 -38.47
CA ALA A 313 2.76 -3.70 -37.97
C ALA A 313 1.87 -4.96 -38.08
N VAL A 314 0.55 -4.80 -38.25
CA VAL A 314 -0.41 -5.92 -38.37
C VAL A 314 -0.15 -6.77 -39.64
N ALA A 315 0.48 -6.21 -40.67
CA ALA A 315 0.63 -6.88 -41.97
C ALA A 315 1.72 -7.97 -42.04
N ARG A 316 2.61 -8.13 -41.03
CA ARG A 316 3.68 -9.16 -41.09
C ARG A 316 3.36 -10.48 -40.38
N SER A 317 2.27 -10.54 -39.61
CA SER A 317 1.77 -11.82 -39.07
C SER A 317 0.83 -12.56 -40.03
N ALA A 318 0.47 -11.94 -41.16
CA ALA A 318 -0.51 -12.42 -42.12
C ALA A 318 0.11 -13.11 -43.35
N ALA A 319 1.33 -13.65 -43.25
CA ALA A 319 1.90 -14.52 -44.29
C ALA A 319 1.29 -15.93 -44.32
N GLY A 320 0.23 -16.17 -43.54
CA GLY A 320 -0.44 -17.46 -43.46
C GLY A 320 -1.90 -17.37 -43.03
N LEU A 321 -2.71 -16.50 -43.64
CA LEU A 321 -4.16 -16.74 -43.77
C LEU A 321 -4.76 -15.74 -44.76
N ARG A 322 -5.20 -16.22 -45.92
CA ARG A 322 -6.02 -15.46 -46.88
C ARG A 322 -7.43 -15.33 -46.32
N VAL A 323 -7.92 -14.12 -46.10
CA VAL A 323 -9.36 -13.82 -46.19
C VAL A 323 -9.55 -12.45 -46.85
N HIS A 324 -10.45 -12.43 -47.83
CA HIS A 324 -10.77 -11.30 -48.68
C HIS A 324 -11.37 -10.11 -47.92
N ASN A 325 -11.01 -8.91 -48.39
CA ASN A 325 -11.73 -7.66 -48.14
C ASN A 325 -13.23 -7.83 -48.41
N ALA A 326 -14.07 -7.37 -47.50
CA ALA A 326 -15.39 -6.87 -47.82
C ALA A 326 -15.69 -5.63 -46.97
N ALA A 327 -16.20 -4.60 -47.65
CA ALA A 327 -16.54 -3.29 -47.14
C ALA A 327 -17.68 -3.32 -46.11
N ALA A 328 -17.72 -2.28 -45.28
CA ALA A 328 -18.85 -1.98 -44.40
C ALA A 328 -20.18 -1.84 -45.17
N PRO A 329 -21.29 -2.16 -44.50
CA PRO A 329 -22.42 -1.24 -44.53
C PRO A 329 -22.95 -0.89 -43.13
N ALA A 330 -23.69 0.21 -43.11
CA ALA A 330 -24.39 0.79 -41.97
C ALA A 330 -25.58 -0.05 -41.49
N SER A 331 -25.97 0.22 -40.23
CA SER A 331 -27.26 -0.06 -39.57
C SER A 331 -27.78 -1.50 -39.61
N GLY A 332 -27.93 -2.10 -38.44
CA GLY A 332 -28.78 -3.28 -38.24
C GLY A 332 -28.49 -3.95 -36.91
N LEU A 333 -29.55 -4.20 -36.15
CA LEU A 333 -29.54 -5.18 -35.07
C LEU A 333 -28.86 -6.47 -35.54
N ALA A 334 -27.79 -6.88 -34.87
CA ALA A 334 -27.27 -8.23 -35.01
C ALA A 334 -26.68 -8.69 -33.67
N ARG A 335 -27.48 -9.48 -32.95
CA ARG A 335 -27.02 -10.47 -31.98
C ARG A 335 -25.85 -11.26 -32.61
N GLN A 336 -24.73 -11.34 -31.92
CA GLN A 336 -23.75 -12.41 -32.13
C GLN A 336 -23.61 -13.17 -30.81
N TYR A 337 -24.28 -14.33 -30.77
CA TYR A 337 -24.06 -15.38 -29.81
C TYR A 337 -22.91 -16.26 -30.28
N SER A 338 -22.01 -16.65 -29.37
CA SER A 338 -21.62 -18.05 -29.22
C SER A 338 -20.88 -18.28 -27.91
N SER A 339 -21.63 -18.67 -26.89
CA SER A 339 -21.31 -19.82 -26.05
C SER A 339 -22.62 -20.25 -25.38
N LYS A 340 -23.32 -21.25 -25.94
CA LYS A 340 -24.61 -21.81 -25.48
C LYS A 340 -25.68 -20.77 -25.10
N SER A 341 -26.66 -20.50 -25.98
CA SER A 341 -27.82 -19.68 -25.60
C SER A 341 -28.67 -20.47 -24.60
N TYR A 342 -28.51 -20.18 -23.32
CA TYR A 342 -29.47 -20.59 -22.31
C TYR A 342 -30.80 -19.86 -22.55
N PRO A 343 -31.96 -20.49 -22.25
CA PRO A 343 -33.26 -19.82 -22.25
C PRO A 343 -33.27 -18.57 -21.36
N ASP A 344 -34.28 -17.71 -21.50
CA ASP A 344 -34.42 -16.53 -20.65
C ASP A 344 -34.47 -16.97 -19.17
N HIS A 345 -33.55 -16.42 -18.36
CA HIS A 345 -33.34 -16.84 -16.98
C HIS A 345 -32.96 -15.65 -16.11
N LEU A 346 -33.32 -15.76 -14.84
CA LEU A 346 -33.02 -14.78 -13.81
C LEU A 346 -31.87 -15.29 -12.93
N LEU A 347 -30.81 -14.48 -12.84
CA LEU A 347 -29.69 -14.75 -11.95
C LEU A 347 -29.97 -14.14 -10.58
N VAL A 348 -30.24 -14.99 -9.59
CA VAL A 348 -30.53 -14.56 -8.22
C VAL A 348 -29.22 -14.33 -7.49
N GLY A 349 -28.95 -13.07 -7.13
CA GLY A 349 -27.80 -12.67 -6.32
C GLY A 349 -28.04 -12.79 -4.82
N MET A 350 -26.97 -12.75 -4.03
CA MET A 350 -27.02 -12.70 -2.57
C MET A 350 -27.70 -11.39 -2.10
N PRO A 351 -28.86 -11.45 -1.43
CA PRO A 351 -29.60 -10.27 -1.02
C PRO A 351 -28.95 -9.53 0.16
N ALA A 352 -29.15 -8.22 0.22
CA ALA A 352 -28.80 -7.41 1.38
C ALA A 352 -29.94 -7.48 2.43
N LEU A 353 -29.85 -8.42 3.37
CA LEU A 353 -30.87 -8.60 4.42
C LEU A 353 -30.71 -7.64 5.62
N SER A 354 -29.67 -6.80 5.62
CA SER A 354 -29.45 -5.76 6.63
C SER A 354 -28.66 -4.58 6.05
N PRO A 355 -28.94 -3.32 6.47
CA PRO A 355 -28.23 -2.13 5.98
C PRO A 355 -26.72 -2.13 6.27
N THR A 356 -26.26 -2.95 7.22
CA THR A 356 -24.83 -3.06 7.59
C THR A 356 -24.17 -4.31 7.03
N MET A 357 -24.88 -5.13 6.27
CA MET A 357 -24.36 -6.39 5.74
C MET A 357 -23.45 -6.12 4.55
N THR A 358 -22.30 -6.79 4.48
CA THR A 358 -21.39 -6.77 3.32
C THR A 358 -21.18 -8.17 2.73
N GLN A 359 -21.42 -9.21 3.52
CA GLN A 359 -21.35 -10.62 3.14
C GLN A 359 -22.33 -11.46 3.98
N GLY A 360 -22.75 -12.62 3.47
CA GLY A 360 -23.65 -13.57 4.13
C GLY A 360 -23.27 -15.02 3.89
N ASN A 361 -23.74 -15.91 4.76
CA ASN A 361 -23.53 -17.35 4.63
C ASN A 361 -24.83 -18.02 4.17
N VAL A 362 -24.70 -19.03 3.30
CA VAL A 362 -25.83 -19.81 2.82
C VAL A 362 -26.12 -20.92 3.82
N GLY A 363 -27.28 -20.85 4.47
CA GLY A 363 -27.85 -21.86 5.34
C GLY A 363 -28.58 -22.96 4.55
N GLN A 364 -29.68 -23.48 5.09
CA GLN A 364 -30.40 -24.60 4.49
C GLN A 364 -31.30 -24.14 3.33
N TRP A 365 -31.20 -24.81 2.18
CA TRP A 365 -32.14 -24.65 1.06
C TRP A 365 -33.48 -25.30 1.39
N GLN A 366 -34.57 -24.56 1.17
CA GLN A 366 -35.94 -25.03 1.38
C GLN A 366 -36.62 -25.46 0.06
N LYS A 367 -36.05 -25.06 -1.09
CA LYS A 367 -36.48 -25.47 -2.44
C LYS A 367 -35.36 -26.26 -3.15
N SER A 368 -35.76 -27.29 -3.88
CA SER A 368 -34.88 -28.14 -4.70
C SER A 368 -34.90 -27.73 -6.17
N VAL A 369 -33.88 -28.13 -6.92
CA VAL A 369 -33.83 -27.88 -8.38
C VAL A 369 -35.04 -28.53 -9.07
N GLY A 370 -35.80 -27.75 -9.82
CA GLY A 370 -37.04 -28.13 -10.49
C GLY A 370 -38.32 -27.72 -9.75
N ASP A 371 -38.22 -27.25 -8.50
CA ASP A 371 -39.41 -26.85 -7.74
C ASP A 371 -39.99 -25.52 -8.24
N LYS A 372 -41.32 -25.44 -8.23
CA LYS A 372 -42.06 -24.19 -8.47
C LYS A 372 -41.91 -23.25 -7.26
N ILE A 373 -41.67 -21.98 -7.54
CA ILE A 373 -41.53 -20.87 -6.59
C ILE A 373 -42.72 -19.94 -6.81
N GLU A 374 -43.48 -19.70 -5.76
CA GLU A 374 -44.55 -18.69 -5.75
C GLU A 374 -44.11 -17.45 -4.97
N PRO A 375 -44.64 -16.25 -5.27
CA PRO A 375 -44.29 -15.04 -4.54
C PRO A 375 -44.54 -15.18 -3.02
N GLY A 376 -43.50 -14.99 -2.22
CA GLY A 376 -43.52 -15.19 -0.77
C GLY A 376 -43.00 -16.56 -0.30
N ASP A 377 -42.62 -17.46 -1.21
CA ASP A 377 -41.93 -18.70 -0.85
C ASP A 377 -40.50 -18.42 -0.39
N VAL A 378 -40.08 -19.10 0.69
CA VAL A 378 -38.72 -19.10 1.18
C VAL A 378 -37.84 -19.99 0.28
N LEU A 379 -36.79 -19.43 -0.31
CA LEU A 379 -35.81 -20.17 -1.13
C LEU A 379 -34.74 -20.85 -0.29
N VAL A 380 -34.09 -20.07 0.59
CA VAL A 380 -32.92 -20.48 1.35
C VAL A 380 -32.77 -19.63 2.60
N GLU A 381 -32.29 -20.24 3.67
CA GLU A 381 -31.94 -19.52 4.89
C GLU A 381 -30.58 -18.86 4.73
N ILE A 382 -30.45 -17.60 5.12
CA ILE A 382 -29.20 -16.85 5.06
C ILE A 382 -28.75 -16.54 6.49
N GLU A 383 -27.59 -17.05 6.85
CA GLU A 383 -26.94 -16.78 8.13
C GLU A 383 -26.09 -15.51 8.01
N THR A 384 -26.45 -14.48 8.76
CA THR A 384 -25.70 -13.22 8.86
C THR A 384 -24.93 -13.14 10.18
N ASP A 385 -24.14 -12.08 10.36
CA ASP A 385 -23.42 -11.79 11.61
C ASP A 385 -24.34 -11.50 12.80
N LYS A 386 -25.61 -11.18 12.55
CA LYS A 386 -26.59 -10.74 13.56
C LYS A 386 -27.75 -11.71 13.75
N ALA A 387 -28.17 -12.42 12.71
CA ALA A 387 -29.30 -13.35 12.76
C ALA A 387 -29.29 -14.32 11.56
N GLN A 388 -29.99 -15.44 11.71
CA GLN A 388 -30.40 -16.29 10.60
C GLN A 388 -31.76 -15.80 10.10
N MET A 389 -31.89 -15.58 8.80
CA MET A 389 -33.07 -14.97 8.18
C MET A 389 -33.47 -15.73 6.93
N ASP A 390 -34.78 -15.86 6.70
CA ASP A 390 -35.36 -16.55 5.56
C ASP A 390 -35.36 -15.62 4.34
N PHE A 391 -34.79 -16.08 3.22
CA PHE A 391 -34.84 -15.34 1.96
C PHE A 391 -36.08 -15.74 1.15
N GLU A 392 -37.09 -14.87 1.19
CA GLU A 392 -38.30 -14.98 0.39
C GLU A 392 -38.10 -14.38 -1.01
N PHE A 393 -38.60 -15.07 -2.04
CA PHE A 393 -38.54 -14.58 -3.41
C PHE A 393 -39.88 -13.99 -3.85
N GLN A 394 -39.85 -12.91 -4.62
CA GLN A 394 -41.05 -12.13 -4.97
C GLN A 394 -41.59 -12.43 -6.38
N GLU A 395 -40.89 -13.24 -7.16
CA GLU A 395 -41.26 -13.56 -8.54
C GLU A 395 -41.63 -15.05 -8.68
N GLU A 396 -42.58 -15.35 -9.57
CA GLU A 396 -42.96 -16.73 -9.89
C GLU A 396 -41.95 -17.36 -10.86
N GLY A 397 -41.59 -18.62 -10.65
CA GLY A 397 -40.72 -19.36 -11.57
C GLY A 397 -40.36 -20.76 -11.07
N TYR A 398 -39.40 -21.39 -11.73
CA TYR A 398 -38.85 -22.70 -11.37
C TYR A 398 -37.37 -22.58 -11.04
N LEU A 399 -36.93 -23.21 -9.95
CA LEU A 399 -35.52 -23.21 -9.54
C LEU A 399 -34.68 -24.05 -10.51
N ALA A 400 -33.93 -23.42 -11.42
CA ALA A 400 -33.19 -24.11 -12.46
C ALA A 400 -31.83 -24.66 -11.98
N LYS A 401 -31.12 -23.94 -11.10
CA LYS A 401 -29.85 -24.40 -10.53
C LYS A 401 -29.46 -23.66 -9.25
N ILE A 402 -28.90 -24.39 -8.30
CA ILE A 402 -28.23 -23.84 -7.11
C ILE A 402 -26.75 -23.63 -7.45
N LEU A 403 -26.26 -22.39 -7.34
CA LEU A 403 -24.86 -22.02 -7.61
C LEU A 403 -24.02 -21.96 -6.32
N ALA A 404 -24.66 -21.66 -5.19
CA ALA A 404 -24.04 -21.67 -3.87
C ALA A 404 -24.67 -22.76 -2.98
N PRO A 405 -23.98 -23.88 -2.71
CA PRO A 405 -24.53 -24.96 -1.88
C PRO A 405 -24.65 -24.56 -0.39
N THR A 406 -25.49 -25.27 0.35
CA THR A 406 -25.63 -25.15 1.81
C THR A 406 -24.27 -25.17 2.51
N GLY A 407 -24.03 -24.22 3.42
CA GLY A 407 -22.78 -24.09 4.17
C GLY A 407 -21.70 -23.24 3.48
N THR A 408 -21.99 -22.63 2.33
CA THR A 408 -21.07 -21.67 1.69
C THR A 408 -20.95 -20.40 2.54
N LYS A 409 -19.71 -20.00 2.88
CA LYS A 409 -19.43 -18.89 3.81
C LYS A 409 -18.88 -17.66 3.09
N ASP A 410 -19.14 -16.49 3.67
CA ASP A 410 -18.59 -15.19 3.30
C ASP A 410 -18.91 -14.78 1.84
N LEU A 411 -20.12 -15.07 1.35
CA LEU A 411 -20.58 -14.66 0.02
C LEU A 411 -20.89 -13.15 0.02
N LYS A 412 -20.28 -12.38 -0.88
CA LYS A 412 -20.56 -10.93 -1.00
C LYS A 412 -21.97 -10.69 -1.53
N ILE A 413 -22.57 -9.57 -1.13
CA ILE A 413 -23.84 -9.09 -1.72
C ILE A 413 -23.73 -9.05 -3.25
N ASP A 414 -24.83 -9.39 -3.93
CA ASP A 414 -24.96 -9.52 -5.39
C ASP A 414 -24.20 -10.69 -6.03
N SER A 415 -23.45 -11.50 -5.24
CA SER A 415 -22.82 -12.72 -5.77
C SER A 415 -23.90 -13.72 -6.19
N PRO A 416 -23.79 -14.40 -7.35
CA PRO A 416 -24.81 -15.34 -7.81
C PRO A 416 -25.02 -16.53 -6.86
N VAL A 417 -26.27 -16.75 -6.43
CA VAL A 417 -26.69 -17.80 -5.50
C VAL A 417 -27.49 -18.90 -6.22
N ALA A 418 -28.38 -18.53 -7.15
CA ALA A 418 -29.20 -19.47 -7.92
C ALA A 418 -29.65 -18.92 -9.28
N ILE A 419 -30.23 -19.78 -10.10
CA ILE A 419 -30.86 -19.45 -11.39
C ILE A 419 -32.32 -19.85 -11.34
N ILE A 420 -33.21 -18.95 -11.79
CA ILE A 420 -34.65 -19.19 -11.90
C ILE A 420 -35.07 -19.02 -13.37
N VAL A 421 -36.01 -19.85 -13.83
CA VAL A 421 -36.59 -19.82 -15.18
C VAL A 421 -38.11 -19.77 -15.12
N GLU A 422 -38.76 -19.18 -16.12
CA GLU A 422 -40.23 -19.05 -16.14
C GLU A 422 -40.94 -20.38 -16.45
N ASN A 423 -40.35 -21.22 -17.32
CA ASN A 423 -40.96 -22.49 -17.74
C ASN A 423 -40.22 -23.70 -17.15
N GLU A 424 -40.98 -24.69 -16.67
CA GLU A 424 -40.44 -25.97 -16.15
C GLU A 424 -39.57 -26.72 -17.19
N ALA A 425 -39.91 -26.60 -18.47
CA ALA A 425 -39.19 -27.25 -19.58
C ALA A 425 -37.74 -26.74 -19.74
N ASP A 426 -37.44 -25.54 -19.26
CA ASP A 426 -36.14 -24.90 -19.43
C ASP A 426 -35.14 -25.25 -18.30
N VAL A 427 -35.62 -25.85 -17.20
CA VAL A 427 -34.79 -26.28 -16.05
C VAL A 427 -33.67 -27.23 -16.49
N ALA A 428 -33.99 -28.19 -17.36
CA ALA A 428 -33.03 -29.17 -17.86
C ALA A 428 -31.86 -28.54 -18.64
N ALA A 429 -32.05 -27.36 -19.23
CA ALA A 429 -31.01 -26.67 -19.99
C ALA A 429 -29.87 -26.15 -19.10
N PHE A 430 -30.10 -25.96 -17.80
CA PHE A 430 -29.14 -25.37 -16.87
C PHE A 430 -28.32 -26.37 -16.04
N ALA A 431 -28.54 -27.68 -16.20
CA ALA A 431 -27.84 -28.72 -15.44
C ALA A 431 -26.30 -28.55 -15.48
N ASP A 432 -25.73 -28.20 -16.64
CA ASP A 432 -24.29 -28.02 -16.86
C ASP A 432 -23.80 -26.56 -16.80
N PHE A 433 -24.61 -25.61 -16.31
CA PHE A 433 -24.26 -24.20 -16.27
C PHE A 433 -23.06 -23.89 -15.33
N SER A 434 -22.12 -23.06 -15.78
CA SER A 434 -20.95 -22.56 -15.02
C SER A 434 -20.81 -21.05 -15.19
N LEU A 435 -20.42 -20.35 -14.12
CA LEU A 435 -20.29 -18.88 -14.04
C LEU A 435 -19.24 -18.29 -15.00
N ASP A 436 -18.34 -19.10 -15.57
CA ASP A 436 -17.36 -18.65 -16.58
C ASP A 436 -17.97 -18.40 -17.97
N GLN A 437 -19.26 -18.73 -18.17
CA GLN A 437 -19.95 -18.63 -19.47
C GLN A 437 -21.10 -17.61 -19.52
N ALA A 438 -21.35 -16.85 -18.45
CA ALA A 438 -22.42 -15.85 -18.42
C ALA A 438 -21.85 -14.42 -18.29
N GLY A 439 -21.82 -13.71 -19.41
CA GLY A 439 -21.61 -12.26 -19.43
C GLY A 439 -22.81 -11.55 -18.78
N THR A 440 -22.55 -10.74 -17.76
CA THR A 440 -23.57 -10.08 -16.93
C THR A 440 -24.34 -9.00 -17.70
N PRO A 441 -25.69 -9.01 -17.72
CA PRO A 441 -26.50 -7.85 -18.09
C PRO A 441 -26.74 -6.92 -16.89
N ALA A 442 -26.93 -5.62 -17.19
CA ALA A 442 -27.14 -4.54 -16.25
C ALA A 442 -28.56 -4.50 -15.66
N SER A 443 -28.67 -4.09 -14.39
CA SER A 443 -29.92 -3.78 -13.68
C SER A 443 -30.43 -2.35 -14.00
N PRO A 444 -31.73 -2.13 -14.25
CA PRO A 444 -32.33 -0.79 -14.39
C PRO A 444 -32.72 -0.14 -13.05
N ALA A 445 -32.78 1.18 -13.04
CA ALA A 445 -32.95 2.04 -11.87
C ALA A 445 -34.40 2.50 -11.58
N ALA A 446 -34.66 2.69 -10.27
CA ALA A 446 -35.47 3.72 -9.57
C ALA A 446 -37.03 3.72 -9.61
N ALA A 447 -37.68 3.75 -8.42
CA ALA A 447 -38.36 4.94 -7.84
C ALA A 447 -39.18 4.67 -6.53
N SER A 448 -38.98 5.56 -5.55
CA SER A 448 -39.81 6.11 -4.44
C SER A 448 -41.19 5.52 -4.05
N GLN A 449 -41.45 5.33 -2.74
CA GLN A 449 -42.34 6.17 -1.89
C GLN A 449 -42.59 5.65 -0.44
N SER A 450 -42.68 6.64 0.47
CA SER A 450 -43.51 6.77 1.69
C SER A 450 -43.35 5.87 2.94
N ALA A 451 -43.05 6.54 4.06
CA ALA A 451 -43.43 6.13 5.43
C ALA A 451 -44.95 6.28 5.65
N PRO A 452 -45.52 5.61 6.67
CA PRO A 452 -45.93 6.37 7.86
C PRO A 452 -45.67 5.68 9.21
N ALA A 453 -45.72 6.52 10.25
CA ALA A 453 -45.60 6.24 11.68
C ALA A 453 -46.79 5.46 12.27
N GLU A 454 -46.61 4.83 13.45
CA GLU A 454 -47.11 5.30 14.77
C GLU A 454 -47.27 4.17 15.81
N SER A 455 -46.99 4.51 17.09
CA SER A 455 -47.52 3.92 18.35
C SER A 455 -47.03 2.52 18.78
N ALA A 456 -46.89 2.15 20.06
CA ALA A 456 -47.14 2.73 21.39
C ALA A 456 -46.40 1.77 22.38
N ARG A 457 -45.62 2.19 23.38
CA ARG A 457 -45.99 2.71 24.71
C ARG A 457 -45.83 1.66 25.84
N GLU A 458 -45.18 2.13 26.93
CA GLU A 458 -45.28 1.68 28.34
C GLU A 458 -44.65 0.32 28.75
N ALA A 459 -44.06 0.13 29.94
CA ALA A 459 -44.04 0.91 31.18
C ALA A 459 -42.81 0.61 32.06
N ALA A 460 -42.66 1.47 33.06
CA ALA A 460 -41.53 1.65 33.95
C ALA A 460 -41.68 0.94 35.33
N THR A 461 -40.52 0.57 35.90
CA THR A 461 -40.07 0.79 37.32
C THR A 461 -40.72 0.04 38.50
N PRO A 462 -40.20 0.16 39.74
CA PRO A 462 -38.82 0.12 40.28
C PRO A 462 -38.74 -0.83 41.52
N VAL A 463 -37.62 -0.91 42.27
CA VAL A 463 -37.54 -0.77 43.77
C VAL A 463 -36.06 -0.79 44.20
N ALA A 464 -35.70 0.12 45.12
CA ALA A 464 -34.41 0.26 45.78
C ALA A 464 -34.33 -0.46 47.14
N SER A 465 -33.12 -0.78 47.61
CA SER A 465 -32.50 -0.34 48.89
C SER A 465 -31.65 -1.38 49.66
N ALA A 466 -30.60 -0.83 50.30
CA ALA A 466 -29.97 -1.19 51.59
C ALA A 466 -28.77 -2.19 51.68
N GLN A 467 -27.62 -1.65 52.16
CA GLN A 467 -26.47 -2.28 52.85
C GLN A 467 -26.77 -2.44 54.38
N PRO A 468 -25.82 -2.74 55.32
CA PRO A 468 -24.66 -3.68 55.43
C PRO A 468 -24.63 -4.49 56.79
N SER A 469 -23.51 -5.23 57.03
CA SER A 469 -22.85 -5.66 58.32
C SER A 469 -22.79 -7.20 58.54
N THR A 470 -21.81 -7.88 59.17
CA THR A 470 -20.43 -7.65 59.69
C THR A 470 -19.82 -9.00 60.15
N ASN A 471 -18.48 -9.07 60.22
CA ASN A 471 -17.59 -9.80 61.16
C ASN A 471 -16.97 -11.18 60.86
N ALA A 472 -15.73 -11.26 61.38
CA ALA A 472 -14.58 -12.12 61.11
C ALA A 472 -14.57 -13.49 61.81
N ALA A 473 -13.65 -14.36 61.38
CA ALA A 473 -12.90 -15.27 62.26
C ALA A 473 -11.56 -15.70 61.63
N GLU A 474 -10.47 -15.54 62.39
CA GLU A 474 -9.14 -16.11 62.16
C GLU A 474 -9.12 -17.61 62.48
N GLY A 475 -8.34 -18.40 61.72
CA GLY A 475 -8.07 -19.82 62.03
C GLY A 475 -6.86 -20.38 61.26
N ASP A 476 -5.83 -20.77 62.00
CA ASP A 476 -4.62 -21.54 61.70
C ASP A 476 -3.76 -21.23 60.46
N ARG A 477 -2.72 -20.44 60.70
CA ARG A 477 -1.62 -20.23 59.73
C ARG A 477 -0.73 -21.47 59.68
N ILE A 478 -0.94 -22.29 58.66
CA ILE A 478 0.00 -23.37 58.28
C ILE A 478 1.33 -22.74 57.87
N PHE A 479 2.36 -22.95 58.69
CA PHE A 479 3.72 -22.49 58.44
C PHE A 479 4.38 -23.39 57.39
N ALA A 480 4.28 -23.01 56.13
CA ALA A 480 4.99 -23.64 55.01
C ALA A 480 5.90 -22.62 54.32
N SER A 481 7.07 -23.04 53.84
CA SER A 481 7.97 -22.16 53.10
C SER A 481 7.35 -21.72 51.76
N PRO A 482 7.71 -20.54 51.22
CA PRO A 482 7.10 -20.02 49.99
C PRO A 482 7.20 -20.98 48.81
N LEU A 483 8.30 -21.72 48.73
CA LEU A 483 8.59 -22.69 47.69
C LEU A 483 7.78 -23.99 47.85
N ALA A 484 7.47 -24.37 49.09
CA ALA A 484 6.58 -25.49 49.38
C ALA A 484 5.13 -25.15 48.99
N LYS A 485 4.64 -23.92 49.27
CA LYS A 485 3.29 -23.48 48.88
C LYS A 485 3.05 -23.38 47.37
N THR A 486 4.10 -23.18 46.58
CA THR A 486 4.01 -23.23 45.11
C THR A 486 4.01 -24.68 44.60
N LEU A 487 4.91 -25.53 45.11
CA LEU A 487 4.98 -26.94 44.70
C LEU A 487 3.76 -27.78 45.10
N ALA A 488 3.16 -27.53 46.28
CA ALA A 488 1.92 -28.20 46.69
C ALA A 488 0.77 -27.90 45.73
N ARG A 489 0.71 -26.64 45.26
CA ARG A 489 -0.34 -26.14 44.37
C ARG A 489 -0.17 -26.67 42.95
N GLU A 490 1.07 -26.82 42.49
CA GLU A 490 1.38 -27.41 41.19
C GLU A 490 1.11 -28.93 41.17
N LYS A 491 1.30 -29.63 42.29
CA LYS A 491 1.06 -31.08 42.40
C LYS A 491 -0.32 -31.46 42.96
N GLY A 492 -1.16 -30.48 43.30
CA GLY A 492 -2.50 -30.73 43.85
C GLY A 492 -2.52 -31.37 45.25
N ILE A 493 -1.47 -31.19 46.04
CA ILE A 493 -1.32 -31.76 47.39
C ILE A 493 -1.81 -30.76 48.43
N ASP A 494 -2.70 -31.19 49.34
CA ASP A 494 -3.18 -30.35 50.44
C ASP A 494 -2.11 -30.23 51.54
N LEU A 495 -1.69 -29.00 51.81
CA LEU A 495 -0.68 -28.66 52.81
C LEU A 495 -1.10 -29.04 54.24
N ALA A 496 -2.39 -29.21 54.51
CA ALA A 496 -2.90 -29.65 55.81
C ALA A 496 -2.58 -31.13 56.12
N GLN A 497 -2.29 -31.94 55.09
CA GLN A 497 -2.01 -33.37 55.22
C GLN A 497 -0.50 -33.70 55.28
N VAL A 498 0.35 -32.68 55.13
CA VAL A 498 1.82 -32.82 55.07
C VAL A 498 2.42 -32.37 56.41
N SER A 499 3.06 -33.30 57.13
CA SER A 499 3.76 -32.97 58.39
C SER A 499 5.13 -32.33 58.10
N GLY A 500 5.37 -31.12 58.61
CA GLY A 500 6.55 -30.32 58.28
C GLY A 500 7.79 -30.67 59.12
N SER A 501 8.92 -30.93 58.45
CA SER A 501 10.17 -31.36 59.11
C SER A 501 11.13 -30.21 59.46
N GLY A 502 10.80 -28.96 59.12
CA GLY A 502 11.64 -27.79 59.41
C GLY A 502 11.56 -27.27 60.87
N PRO A 503 12.48 -26.36 61.29
CA PRO A 503 12.49 -25.80 62.64
C PRO A 503 11.16 -25.15 63.02
N ARG A 504 10.59 -25.52 64.18
CA ARG A 504 9.23 -25.15 64.64
C ARG A 504 8.07 -25.73 63.79
N GLY A 505 8.25 -26.89 63.16
CA GLY A 505 7.18 -27.62 62.46
C GLY A 505 6.82 -27.06 61.07
N ARG A 506 7.75 -26.35 60.41
CA ARG A 506 7.51 -25.68 59.12
C ARG A 506 7.64 -26.65 57.94
N ILE A 507 6.63 -26.69 57.04
CA ILE A 507 6.63 -27.53 55.83
C ILE A 507 7.61 -26.96 54.79
N VAL A 508 8.61 -27.74 54.38
CA VAL A 508 9.63 -27.34 53.40
C VAL A 508 9.53 -28.16 52.12
N LYS A 509 10.24 -27.74 51.06
CA LYS A 509 10.14 -28.31 49.70
C LYS A 509 10.24 -29.85 49.68
N SER A 510 11.17 -30.41 50.45
CA SER A 510 11.41 -31.86 50.56
C SER A 510 10.19 -32.63 51.11
N ASP A 511 9.39 -32.03 51.98
CA ASP A 511 8.21 -32.68 52.58
C ASP A 511 7.07 -32.86 51.57
N ILE A 512 6.99 -32.00 50.55
CA ILE A 512 5.98 -32.06 49.48
C ILE A 512 6.44 -32.92 48.30
N GLU A 513 7.75 -32.99 48.06
CA GLU A 513 8.32 -33.86 47.03
C GLU A 513 8.37 -35.33 47.47
N GLY A 514 8.53 -35.59 48.77
CA GLY A 514 8.44 -36.92 49.37
C GLY A 514 7.02 -37.38 49.74
N PHE A 515 6.00 -36.51 49.58
CA PHE A 515 4.60 -36.83 49.91
C PHE A 515 4.00 -37.76 48.85
N VAL A 516 3.99 -39.06 49.15
CA VAL A 516 3.18 -40.07 48.44
C VAL A 516 1.81 -40.08 49.11
N ALA A 517 0.73 -39.95 48.34
CA ALA A 517 -0.63 -40.05 48.86
C ALA A 517 -0.91 -41.48 49.34
N THR A 518 -0.52 -41.77 50.58
CA THR A 518 -0.83 -43.02 51.24
C THR A 518 -2.29 -42.95 51.67
N LYS A 519 -3.15 -43.72 51.00
CA LYS A 519 -4.40 -44.19 51.60
C LYS A 519 -4.00 -44.91 52.89
N ALA A 520 -4.18 -44.23 54.03
CA ALA A 520 -3.97 -44.66 55.41
C ALA A 520 -2.97 -45.82 55.64
N ALA A 521 -1.74 -45.52 56.08
CA ALA A 521 -1.02 -46.23 57.15
C ALA A 521 0.36 -45.61 57.47
N ALA A 522 0.50 -45.10 58.71
CA ALA A 522 1.69 -45.02 59.60
C ALA A 522 3.05 -44.35 59.17
N PRO A 523 3.86 -43.81 60.11
CA PRO A 523 4.87 -42.77 59.87
C PRO A 523 6.34 -43.26 59.82
N SER A 524 7.28 -42.46 59.26
CA SER A 524 8.63 -42.16 59.83
C SER A 524 9.66 -41.55 58.83
N ALA A 525 10.14 -40.33 59.17
CA ALA A 525 11.53 -39.80 59.21
C ALA A 525 12.56 -39.82 58.03
N ALA A 526 13.07 -38.60 57.76
CA ALA A 526 14.49 -38.16 57.74
C ALA A 526 15.34 -38.09 56.43
N ALA A 527 15.87 -36.87 56.20
CA ALA A 527 17.24 -36.47 55.73
C ALA A 527 17.72 -36.93 54.33
N SER A 528 18.55 -36.24 53.53
CA SER A 528 19.33 -34.98 53.55
C SER A 528 19.98 -34.81 52.15
N ALA A 529 20.29 -33.58 51.73
CA ALA A 529 21.06 -33.20 50.51
C ALA A 529 22.57 -33.54 50.64
N PRO A 530 23.54 -33.16 49.75
CA PRO A 530 23.49 -32.36 48.50
C PRO A 530 24.44 -32.79 47.32
N ALA A 531 24.46 -31.94 46.26
CA ALA A 531 25.26 -31.77 45.01
C ALA A 531 26.80 -32.05 45.00
N PRO A 532 27.63 -31.72 43.95
CA PRO A 532 27.42 -31.34 42.52
C PRO A 532 28.40 -31.99 41.45
N ALA A 533 28.08 -31.83 40.14
CA ALA A 533 28.88 -31.63 38.87
C ALA A 533 30.25 -32.36 38.60
N PRO A 534 30.77 -32.52 37.34
CA PRO A 534 30.46 -31.86 36.05
C PRO A 534 30.45 -32.78 34.77
N ALA A 535 30.42 -32.14 33.59
CA ALA A 535 30.27 -32.60 32.17
C ALA A 535 31.38 -33.55 31.62
N PRO A 536 31.50 -33.89 30.30
CA PRO A 536 30.64 -33.70 29.10
C PRO A 536 30.52 -34.92 28.12
N ALA A 537 29.75 -34.73 27.03
CA ALA A 537 29.92 -35.26 25.65
C ALA A 537 29.74 -36.77 25.28
N ARG A 538 28.63 -36.99 24.54
CA ARG A 538 28.53 -37.55 23.17
C ARG A 538 28.70 -39.06 22.90
N ALA A 539 27.65 -39.58 22.22
CA ALA A 539 27.59 -40.75 21.33
C ALA A 539 27.79 -42.12 22.01
N ALA A 540 27.16 -43.21 21.61
CA ALA A 540 26.07 -43.54 20.71
C ALA A 540 25.89 -45.05 20.95
N GLU A 541 24.68 -45.59 21.02
CA GLU A 541 24.41 -46.91 20.44
C GLU A 541 22.94 -47.26 20.42
N ALA A 542 22.61 -48.00 19.37
CA ALA A 542 21.30 -48.36 18.92
C ALA A 542 20.94 -49.80 19.33
N ALA A 543 19.66 -50.10 19.09
CA ALA A 543 19.08 -51.41 18.84
C ALA A 543 18.72 -52.31 20.04
N SER A 544 17.42 -52.48 20.28
CA SER A 544 16.67 -53.65 19.78
C SER A 544 15.19 -53.61 20.23
N ALA A 545 14.30 -53.92 19.29
CA ALA A 545 12.84 -54.09 19.43
C ALA A 545 12.53 -55.52 19.97
N PRO A 546 11.26 -55.97 20.27
CA PRO A 546 10.03 -55.61 19.54
C PRO A 546 8.67 -55.56 20.30
N ALA A 547 7.68 -55.07 19.54
CA ALA A 547 6.24 -55.40 19.51
C ALA A 547 5.30 -54.87 20.62
N ALA A 548 4.43 -53.92 20.28
CA ALA A 548 3.04 -54.20 19.87
C ALA A 548 2.17 -52.90 19.76
N ALA A 549 1.42 -52.82 18.65
CA ALA A 549 0.10 -52.19 18.48
C ALA A 549 -0.16 -50.73 18.91
N ALA A 550 -0.32 -49.84 17.92
CA ALA A 550 -1.59 -49.18 17.57
C ALA A 550 -1.33 -47.83 16.85
N LYS A 551 -1.72 -47.77 15.57
CA LYS A 551 -1.66 -46.59 14.71
C LYS A 551 -2.63 -45.51 15.20
N LYS A 552 -2.09 -44.32 15.52
CA LYS A 552 -2.83 -43.04 15.40
C LYS A 552 -1.93 -42.10 14.60
N ALA A 553 -2.45 -41.61 13.48
CA ALA A 553 -1.73 -40.85 12.47
C ALA A 553 -1.02 -39.63 13.09
N ALA A 554 0.30 -39.61 12.97
CA ALA A 554 1.13 -38.46 13.31
C ALA A 554 1.09 -37.42 12.18
N ALA A 555 1.11 -36.16 12.57
CA ALA A 555 1.33 -35.01 11.70
C ALA A 555 2.59 -35.21 10.82
N PRO A 556 2.59 -34.73 9.57
CA PRO A 556 3.76 -34.86 8.72
C PRO A 556 4.94 -34.05 9.31
N ALA A 557 6.08 -34.72 9.47
CA ALA A 557 7.34 -34.11 9.83
C ALA A 557 7.79 -33.10 8.76
N PRO A 558 8.48 -32.01 9.14
CA PRO A 558 8.83 -30.94 8.21
C PRO A 558 9.86 -31.43 7.19
N ALA A 559 9.56 -31.16 5.92
CA ALA A 559 10.46 -31.36 4.80
C ALA A 559 11.70 -30.43 4.92
N ALA A 560 12.80 -30.90 4.34
CA ALA A 560 14.10 -30.26 4.32
C ALA A 560 14.07 -28.80 3.83
N SER A 561 14.73 -27.94 4.63
CA SER A 561 15.24 -26.59 4.34
C SER A 561 14.56 -25.79 3.21
N ALA A 562 13.32 -25.37 3.46
CA ALA A 562 12.82 -24.16 2.84
C ALA A 562 13.66 -22.96 3.36
N GLY A 563 14.10 -22.05 2.49
CA GLY A 563 14.76 -20.80 2.89
C GLY A 563 13.85 -19.81 3.63
N PHE A 564 12.70 -20.27 4.13
CA PHE A 564 11.67 -19.49 4.81
C PHE A 564 11.01 -20.32 5.90
N THR A 565 10.29 -19.65 6.80
CA THR A 565 9.54 -20.28 7.88
C THR A 565 8.16 -19.65 7.94
N ASP A 566 7.12 -20.45 7.75
CA ASP A 566 5.75 -19.99 7.87
C ASP A 566 5.35 -19.92 9.34
N ILE A 567 5.01 -18.71 9.80
CA ILE A 567 4.54 -18.47 11.16
C ILE A 567 3.04 -18.14 11.08
N PRO A 568 2.16 -18.93 11.72
CA PRO A 568 0.72 -18.68 11.67
C PRO A 568 0.36 -17.32 12.30
N VAL A 569 -0.51 -16.57 11.63
CA VAL A 569 -0.95 -15.24 12.10
C VAL A 569 -1.86 -15.38 13.32
N THR A 570 -1.52 -14.70 14.41
CA THR A 570 -2.34 -14.65 15.62
C THR A 570 -3.64 -13.88 15.40
N ASN A 571 -4.70 -14.24 16.13
CA ASN A 571 -5.99 -13.55 16.00
C ASN A 571 -5.88 -12.05 16.32
N MET A 572 -5.07 -11.69 17.32
CA MET A 572 -4.79 -10.29 17.65
C MET A 572 -4.16 -9.52 16.49
N ARG A 573 -3.23 -10.14 15.74
CA ARG A 573 -2.60 -9.50 14.57
C ARG A 573 -3.60 -9.34 13.42
N LYS A 574 -4.54 -10.28 13.23
CA LYS A 574 -5.63 -10.14 12.24
C LYS A 574 -6.53 -8.94 12.55
N VAL A 575 -6.94 -8.78 13.81
CA VAL A 575 -7.80 -7.65 14.23
C VAL A 575 -7.06 -6.31 14.05
N ILE A 576 -5.79 -6.23 14.46
CA ILE A 576 -4.97 -5.02 14.26
C ILE A 576 -4.83 -4.70 12.77
N ALA A 577 -4.54 -5.71 11.93
CA ALA A 577 -4.42 -5.51 10.49
C ALA A 577 -5.72 -4.96 9.88
N SER A 578 -6.87 -5.56 10.21
CA SER A 578 -8.18 -5.09 9.75
C SER A 578 -8.45 -3.63 10.15
N ARG A 579 -8.20 -3.26 11.43
CA ARG A 579 -8.37 -1.87 11.90
C ARG A 579 -7.43 -0.87 11.22
N LEU A 580 -6.17 -1.26 10.99
CA LEU A 580 -5.20 -0.38 10.30
C LEU A 580 -5.57 -0.20 8.83
N THR A 581 -6.04 -1.26 8.16
CA THR A 581 -6.53 -1.19 6.79
C THR A 581 -7.75 -0.29 6.69
N GLU A 582 -8.73 -0.45 7.58
CA GLU A 582 -9.90 0.42 7.67
C GLU A 582 -9.51 1.89 7.88
N ALA A 583 -8.64 2.16 8.86
CA ALA A 583 -8.18 3.51 9.14
C ALA A 583 -7.51 4.15 7.93
N LYS A 584 -6.67 3.40 7.20
CA LYS A 584 -5.89 3.97 6.10
C LYS A 584 -6.66 4.09 4.79
N SER A 585 -7.69 3.27 4.58
CA SER A 585 -8.57 3.35 3.41
C SER A 585 -9.67 4.41 3.57
N THR A 586 -10.17 4.62 4.79
CA THR A 586 -11.32 5.49 5.05
C THR A 586 -10.94 6.90 5.51
N ILE A 587 -9.87 7.06 6.29
CA ILE A 587 -9.48 8.35 6.86
C ILE A 587 -8.50 9.06 5.91
N PRO A 588 -8.84 10.25 5.38
CA PRO A 588 -7.92 11.06 4.59
C PRO A 588 -6.85 11.67 5.51
N HIS A 589 -5.75 10.94 5.68
CA HIS A 589 -4.62 11.35 6.50
C HIS A 589 -3.85 12.49 5.80
N TYR A 590 -3.59 13.56 6.53
CA TYR A 590 -2.53 14.50 6.22
C TYR A 590 -1.60 14.63 7.42
N TYR A 591 -0.40 15.17 7.20
CA TYR A 591 0.64 15.19 8.22
C TYR A 591 1.22 16.59 8.39
N LEU A 592 1.40 16.99 9.64
CA LEU A 592 2.06 18.23 10.02
C LEU A 592 3.26 17.91 10.90
N THR A 593 4.39 18.55 10.64
CA THR A 593 5.64 18.32 11.38
C THR A 593 6.08 19.62 12.05
N GLN A 594 6.52 19.53 13.31
CA GLN A 594 6.99 20.67 14.07
C GLN A 594 8.22 20.28 14.92
N ASN A 595 9.24 21.13 14.92
CA ASN A 595 10.38 21.02 15.81
C ASN A 595 10.16 21.85 17.08
N ILE A 596 10.48 21.27 18.24
CA ILE A 596 10.24 21.82 19.58
C ILE A 596 11.53 21.80 20.39
N LYS A 597 11.87 22.93 21.03
CA LYS A 597 13.02 23.04 21.93
C LYS A 597 12.69 22.44 23.29
N MET A 598 13.50 21.49 23.74
CA MET A 598 13.25 20.72 24.97
C MET A 598 14.10 21.14 26.18
N ASP A 599 15.02 22.10 26.02
CA ASP A 599 15.94 22.55 27.08
C ASP A 599 15.21 22.89 28.40
N ASN A 600 14.13 23.67 28.31
CA ASN A 600 13.41 24.17 29.49
C ASN A 600 12.65 23.04 30.20
N VAL A 601 12.03 22.13 29.44
CA VAL A 601 11.37 20.94 29.98
C VAL A 601 12.39 20.00 30.62
N ASN A 602 13.55 19.80 30.00
CA ASN A 602 14.61 18.95 30.54
C ASN A 602 15.15 19.51 31.87
N LYS A 603 15.37 20.83 31.96
CA LYS A 603 15.76 21.49 33.21
C LYS A 603 14.69 21.38 34.29
N LEU A 604 13.42 21.65 33.96
CA LEU A 604 12.31 21.54 34.90
C LEU A 604 12.15 20.10 35.41
N ARG A 605 12.21 19.11 34.51
CA ARG A 605 12.14 17.69 34.85
C ARG A 605 13.28 17.28 35.78
N GLN A 606 14.50 17.73 35.53
CA GLN A 606 15.64 17.46 36.42
C GLN A 606 15.42 18.07 37.81
N SER A 607 15.01 19.35 37.88
CA SER A 607 14.71 20.03 39.14
C SER A 607 13.61 19.30 39.94
N LEU A 608 12.49 18.96 39.29
CA LEU A 608 11.37 18.26 39.92
C LEU A 608 11.74 16.83 40.38
N ASN A 609 12.58 16.12 39.62
CA ASN A 609 13.02 14.79 40.01
C ASN A 609 14.02 14.83 41.17
N THR A 610 14.89 15.84 41.23
CA THR A 610 15.79 16.06 42.37
C THR A 610 15.00 16.43 43.63
N ALA A 611 14.01 17.31 43.50
CA ALA A 611 13.14 17.70 44.62
C ALA A 611 12.24 16.56 45.12
N ALA A 612 11.96 15.56 44.30
CA ALA A 612 11.08 14.44 44.64
C ALA A 612 11.66 13.50 45.71
N ASN A 613 12.97 13.51 45.95
CA ASN A 613 13.66 12.58 46.87
C ASN A 613 13.23 11.10 46.70
N GLY A 614 12.98 10.68 45.45
CA GLY A 614 12.57 9.30 45.12
C GLY A 614 11.06 9.00 45.24
N ALA A 615 10.22 9.95 45.67
CA ALA A 615 8.77 9.74 45.79
C ALA A 615 8.08 9.52 44.42
N TYR A 616 8.65 10.07 43.35
CA TYR A 616 8.20 9.87 41.97
C TYR A 616 9.35 10.11 40.98
N LYS A 617 9.20 9.60 39.76
CA LYS A 617 10.15 9.82 38.66
C LYS A 617 9.37 10.25 37.41
N LEU A 618 9.57 11.51 37.00
CA LEU A 618 8.94 12.08 35.81
C LEU A 618 9.80 11.82 34.56
N SER A 619 9.12 11.38 33.51
CA SER A 619 9.65 11.18 32.17
C SER A 619 9.28 12.35 31.26
N VAL A 620 9.95 12.47 30.10
CA VAL A 620 9.56 13.46 29.06
C VAL A 620 8.15 13.18 28.54
N ASN A 621 7.76 11.90 28.46
CA ASN A 621 6.43 11.49 28.00
C ASN A 621 5.31 12.05 28.89
N ASP A 622 5.53 12.20 30.20
CA ASP A 622 4.54 12.76 31.12
C ASP A 622 4.24 14.24 30.79
N PHE A 623 5.26 15.01 30.41
CA PHE A 623 5.11 16.39 29.96
C PHE A 623 4.42 16.46 28.59
N VAL A 624 4.77 15.56 27.68
CA VAL A 624 4.12 15.47 26.37
C VAL A 624 2.63 15.17 26.49
N ILE A 625 2.25 14.21 27.34
CA ILE A 625 0.83 13.88 27.61
C ILE A 625 0.11 15.10 28.18
N LYS A 626 0.70 15.77 29.17
CA LYS A 626 0.07 16.94 29.79
C LYS A 626 -0.05 18.12 28.83
N ALA A 627 0.98 18.41 28.04
CA ALA A 627 0.97 19.47 27.04
C ALA A 627 -0.03 19.18 25.91
N ALA A 628 -0.12 17.92 25.46
CA ALA A 628 -1.14 17.51 24.49
C ALA A 628 -2.55 17.68 25.04
N ALA A 629 -2.78 17.28 26.30
CA ALA A 629 -4.08 17.45 26.95
C ALA A 629 -4.49 18.92 27.09
N SER A 630 -3.56 19.81 27.45
CA SER A 630 -3.80 21.25 27.51
C SER A 630 -4.05 21.84 26.11
N ALA A 631 -3.28 21.44 25.10
CA ALA A 631 -3.49 21.89 23.73
C ALA A 631 -4.84 21.42 23.14
N LEU A 632 -5.30 20.22 23.50
CA LEU A 632 -6.63 19.71 23.14
C LEU A 632 -7.77 20.48 23.83
N ARG A 633 -7.51 21.10 24.98
CA ARG A 633 -8.48 21.99 25.65
C ARG A 633 -8.57 23.33 24.93
N ASP A 634 -7.43 23.87 24.50
CA ASP A 634 -7.36 25.16 23.81
C ASP A 634 -7.91 25.09 22.37
N VAL A 635 -7.71 23.95 21.70
CA VAL A 635 -8.17 23.68 20.33
C VAL A 635 -9.05 22.43 20.34
N PRO A 636 -10.31 22.55 20.82
CA PRO A 636 -11.17 21.41 21.08
C PRO A 636 -11.66 20.72 19.80
N GLU A 637 -11.51 21.33 18.62
CA GLU A 637 -11.82 20.71 17.33
C GLU A 637 -10.95 19.47 17.07
N VAL A 638 -9.67 19.50 17.48
CA VAL A 638 -8.77 18.34 17.35
C VAL A 638 -9.18 17.19 18.27
N ASN A 639 -9.83 17.50 19.39
CA ASN A 639 -10.34 16.52 20.34
C ASN A 639 -11.72 15.97 19.93
N SER A 640 -11.84 15.51 18.68
CA SER A 640 -13.11 15.07 18.10
C SER A 640 -13.01 13.69 17.44
N SER A 641 -14.15 13.07 17.16
CA SER A 641 -14.27 11.82 16.41
C SER A 641 -15.32 11.93 15.31
N TRP A 642 -15.05 11.33 14.15
CA TRP A 642 -15.97 11.27 13.03
C TRP A 642 -16.94 10.09 13.20
N GLN A 643 -18.25 10.35 13.28
CA GLN A 643 -19.29 9.33 13.49
C GLN A 643 -20.16 9.08 12.23
N GLY A 644 -19.69 9.49 11.05
CA GLY A 644 -20.45 9.41 9.79
C GLY A 644 -21.42 10.57 9.62
N GLU A 645 -22.47 10.61 10.45
CA GLU A 645 -23.55 11.63 10.38
C GLU A 645 -23.21 12.91 11.15
N PHE A 646 -22.39 12.81 12.19
CA PHE A 646 -22.02 13.94 13.04
C PHE A 646 -20.57 13.84 13.50
N ILE A 647 -20.01 14.98 13.89
CA ILE A 647 -18.71 15.06 14.56
C ILE A 647 -18.97 15.07 16.06
N ARG A 648 -18.40 14.10 16.78
CA ARG A 648 -18.45 14.05 18.25
C ARG A 648 -17.23 14.74 18.82
N GLN A 649 -17.42 15.93 19.38
CA GLN A 649 -16.40 16.68 20.09
C GLN A 649 -16.33 16.25 21.56
N HIS A 650 -15.12 16.00 22.08
CA HIS A 650 -14.89 15.57 23.45
C HIS A 650 -14.46 16.74 24.33
N HIS A 651 -15.07 16.87 25.51
CA HIS A 651 -14.74 17.95 26.47
C HIS A 651 -13.56 17.61 27.40
N HIS A 652 -13.26 16.32 27.56
CA HIS A 652 -12.11 15.85 28.33
C HIS A 652 -11.08 15.21 27.40
N ALA A 653 -9.81 15.33 27.77
CA ALA A 653 -8.71 14.75 27.00
C ALA A 653 -8.36 13.35 27.56
N ASP A 654 -8.83 12.31 26.89
CA ASP A 654 -8.50 10.92 27.19
C ASP A 654 -7.41 10.45 26.22
N ILE A 655 -6.18 10.31 26.72
CA ILE A 655 -5.01 10.08 25.89
C ILE A 655 -4.63 8.60 25.92
N ALA A 656 -4.73 7.96 24.76
CA ALA A 656 -4.22 6.62 24.51
C ALA A 656 -2.70 6.66 24.27
N VAL A 657 -1.93 5.94 25.08
CA VAL A 657 -0.47 5.88 24.97
C VAL A 657 -0.07 4.56 24.34
N ALA A 658 0.55 4.60 23.16
CA ALA A 658 0.99 3.40 22.46
C ALA A 658 2.16 2.74 23.21
N ALA A 659 1.98 1.48 23.64
CA ALA A 659 2.97 0.70 24.37
C ALA A 659 3.29 -0.61 23.63
N ALA A 660 4.57 -0.85 23.38
CA ALA A 660 5.05 -2.11 22.83
C ALA A 660 5.08 -3.20 23.91
N THR A 661 4.48 -4.35 23.60
CA THR A 661 4.51 -5.57 24.42
C THR A 661 5.04 -6.75 23.59
N PRO A 662 5.51 -7.85 24.21
CA PRO A 662 5.95 -9.04 23.46
C PRO A 662 4.85 -9.65 22.57
N ALA A 663 3.58 -9.49 22.95
CA ALA A 663 2.45 -9.96 22.16
C ALA A 663 2.15 -9.05 20.95
N GLY A 664 2.46 -7.75 21.05
CA GLY A 664 2.16 -6.75 20.02
C GLY A 664 1.99 -5.34 20.58
N LEU A 665 1.28 -4.50 19.83
CA LEU A 665 0.97 -3.12 20.21
C LEU A 665 -0.34 -3.07 21.01
N ILE A 666 -0.32 -2.38 22.15
CA ILE A 666 -1.51 -2.08 22.94
C ILE A 666 -1.53 -0.60 23.31
N THR A 667 -2.73 -0.03 23.43
CA THR A 667 -2.95 1.41 23.64
C THR A 667 -3.74 1.65 24.93
N PRO A 668 -3.13 1.54 26.12
CA PRO A 668 -3.76 1.95 27.36
C PRO A 668 -4.18 3.43 27.34
N ILE A 669 -5.33 3.72 27.94
CA ILE A 669 -5.94 5.06 27.96
C ILE A 669 -5.76 5.69 29.33
N VAL A 670 -5.13 6.86 29.38
CA VAL A 670 -5.09 7.71 30.56
C VAL A 670 -6.27 8.68 30.48
N LYS A 671 -7.23 8.51 31.39
CA LYS A 671 -8.46 9.32 31.42
C LYS A 671 -8.23 10.70 32.03
N THR A 672 -8.88 11.71 31.48
CA THR A 672 -8.95 13.09 32.00
C THR A 672 -7.58 13.69 32.29
N CYS A 673 -6.67 13.61 31.32
CA CYS A 673 -5.30 14.13 31.42
C CYS A 673 -5.25 15.66 31.61
N ASP A 674 -6.30 16.34 31.16
CA ASP A 674 -6.42 17.80 31.23
C ASP A 674 -6.58 18.29 32.68
N ALA A 675 -7.28 17.54 33.54
CA ALA A 675 -7.43 17.88 34.96
C ALA A 675 -6.32 17.32 35.87
N LYS A 676 -5.67 16.22 35.47
CA LYS A 676 -4.66 15.54 36.29
C LYS A 676 -3.33 16.29 36.33
N GLY A 677 -2.64 16.23 37.48
CA GLY A 677 -1.26 16.70 37.62
C GLY A 677 -0.23 15.70 37.06
N LEU A 678 0.98 16.18 36.76
CA LEU A 678 2.06 15.37 36.17
C LEU A 678 2.40 14.11 36.97
N ARG A 679 2.36 14.18 38.31
CA ARG A 679 2.61 13.03 39.18
C ARG A 679 1.58 11.92 38.98
N ALA A 680 0.30 12.27 38.90
CA ALA A 680 -0.80 11.32 38.71
C ALA A 680 -0.74 10.69 37.30
N ILE A 681 -0.47 11.50 36.27
CA ILE A 681 -0.26 10.99 34.91
C ILE A 681 0.90 9.97 34.90
N SER A 682 2.02 10.30 35.53
CA SER A 682 3.18 9.41 35.57
C SER A 682 2.93 8.10 36.32
N SER A 683 2.13 8.11 37.40
CA SER A 683 1.72 6.88 38.09
C SER A 683 0.77 6.05 37.25
N ASP A 684 -0.23 6.67 36.63
CA ASP A 684 -1.25 6.00 35.82
C ASP A 684 -0.60 5.31 34.60
N VAL A 685 0.27 6.02 33.88
CA VAL A 685 1.01 5.46 32.73
C VAL A 685 1.87 4.27 33.17
N ARG A 686 2.59 4.39 34.29
CA ARG A 686 3.44 3.29 34.78
C ARG A 686 2.63 2.05 35.16
N ASP A 687 1.50 2.22 35.86
CA ASP A 687 0.60 1.12 36.21
C ASP A 687 0.00 0.45 34.96
N LEU A 688 -0.57 1.25 34.06
CA LEU A 688 -1.19 0.76 32.84
C LEU A 688 -0.19 0.01 31.95
N VAL A 689 1.03 0.54 31.77
CA VAL A 689 2.07 -0.13 30.98
C VAL A 689 2.55 -1.42 31.66
N ALA A 690 2.65 -1.45 32.99
CA ALA A 690 3.01 -2.66 33.72
C ALA A 690 1.94 -3.75 33.58
N ARG A 691 0.65 -3.39 33.70
CA ARG A 691 -0.47 -4.31 33.48
C ARG A 691 -0.59 -4.74 32.02
N ALA A 692 -0.22 -3.88 31.07
CA ALA A 692 -0.22 -4.18 29.64
C ALA A 692 0.80 -5.25 29.30
N ARG A 693 2.02 -5.11 29.82
CA ARG A 693 3.06 -6.14 29.66
C ARG A 693 2.69 -7.45 30.34
N ALA A 694 1.88 -7.41 31.39
CA ALA A 694 1.38 -8.59 32.08
C ALA A 694 0.10 -9.20 31.46
N ASN A 695 -0.43 -8.63 30.36
CA ASN A 695 -1.72 -9.02 29.75
C ASN A 695 -2.91 -9.00 30.73
N LYS A 696 -2.96 -8.01 31.62
CA LYS A 696 -4.00 -7.85 32.65
C LYS A 696 -4.85 -6.57 32.51
N LEU A 697 -4.85 -5.94 31.32
CA LEU A 697 -5.76 -4.82 31.08
C LEU A 697 -7.18 -5.30 30.83
N LYS A 698 -8.13 -4.51 31.33
CA LYS A 698 -9.53 -4.68 30.97
C LYS A 698 -9.81 -4.02 29.61
N PRO A 699 -10.80 -4.51 28.84
CA PRO A 699 -11.18 -3.91 27.55
C PRO A 699 -11.44 -2.40 27.61
N GLU A 700 -12.10 -1.93 28.65
CA GLU A 700 -12.40 -0.51 28.91
C GLU A 700 -11.18 0.40 29.08
N GLU A 701 -9.99 -0.18 29.29
CA GLU A 701 -8.75 0.55 29.51
C GLU A 701 -7.94 0.73 28.21
N PHE A 702 -8.31 0.07 27.11
CA PHE A 702 -7.66 0.21 25.81
C PHE A 702 -8.61 0.37 24.63
N GLN A 703 -9.93 0.35 24.88
CA GLN A 703 -10.96 0.66 23.89
C GLN A 703 -11.56 2.04 24.16
N GLY A 704 -11.51 2.92 23.16
CA GLY A 704 -11.92 4.32 23.26
C GLY A 704 -10.72 5.26 23.41
N GLY A 705 -10.92 6.35 24.14
CA GLY A 705 -10.01 7.50 24.14
C GLY A 705 -10.49 8.56 23.14
N SER A 706 -9.83 9.71 23.17
CA SER A 706 -10.10 10.81 22.25
C SER A 706 -8.87 11.17 21.40
N PHE A 707 -7.66 10.87 21.88
CA PHE A 707 -6.41 11.19 21.21
C PHE A 707 -5.35 10.09 21.44
N THR A 708 -4.45 9.88 20.48
CA THR A 708 -3.35 8.89 20.63
C THR A 708 -1.98 9.56 20.60
N ILE A 709 -1.06 9.09 21.44
CA ILE A 709 0.35 9.45 21.41
C ILE A 709 1.19 8.18 21.20
N SER A 710 2.10 8.23 20.24
CA SER A 710 3.11 7.20 19.98
C SER A 710 4.50 7.80 20.09
N ASN A 711 5.39 7.15 20.85
CA ASN A 711 6.73 7.64 21.09
C ASN A 711 7.75 6.56 20.73
N LEU A 712 8.58 6.85 19.72
CA LEU A 712 9.68 5.98 19.26
C LEU A 712 11.05 6.60 19.48
N GLY A 713 11.15 7.71 20.22
CA GLY A 713 12.41 8.39 20.49
C GLY A 713 13.44 7.51 21.23
N MET A 714 12.98 6.48 21.98
CA MET A 714 13.86 5.51 22.62
C MET A 714 14.62 4.60 21.63
N TYR A 715 14.14 4.50 20.39
CA TYR A 715 14.76 3.71 19.31
C TYR A 715 15.64 4.56 18.38
N GLY A 716 15.85 5.84 18.69
CA GLY A 716 16.66 6.75 17.87
C GLY A 716 15.97 7.23 16.58
N ILE A 717 14.65 7.10 16.48
CA ILE A 717 13.89 7.55 15.32
C ILE A 717 13.65 9.06 15.41
N THR A 718 14.19 9.82 14.45
CA THR A 718 14.07 11.29 14.41
C THR A 718 12.65 11.77 14.14
N SER A 719 11.96 11.16 13.19
CA SER A 719 10.57 11.46 12.84
C SER A 719 9.89 10.22 12.25
N PHE A 720 8.59 10.07 12.50
CA PHE A 720 7.78 9.01 11.91
C PHE A 720 6.30 9.40 11.89
N SER A 721 5.56 8.91 10.90
CA SER A 721 4.13 9.17 10.78
C SER A 721 3.34 7.95 11.25
N ALA A 722 2.54 8.09 12.30
CA ALA A 722 1.69 7.01 12.80
C ALA A 722 0.34 7.02 12.06
N ILE A 723 -0.28 5.83 11.97
CA ILE A 723 -1.65 5.67 11.47
C ILE A 723 -2.62 5.94 12.63
N ILE A 724 -3.67 6.72 12.35
CA ILE A 724 -4.70 7.04 13.34
C ILE A 724 -5.41 5.76 13.78
N ASN A 725 -5.71 5.64 15.07
CA ASN A 725 -6.51 4.55 15.62
C ASN A 725 -7.99 5.00 15.67
N PRO A 726 -8.90 4.46 14.85
CA PRO A 726 -10.31 4.81 14.90
C PRO A 726 -10.90 4.49 16.29
N PRO A 727 -11.76 5.35 16.85
CA PRO A 727 -12.45 6.48 16.21
C PRO A 727 -11.76 7.85 16.36
N HIS A 728 -10.50 7.92 16.77
CA HIS A 728 -9.83 9.21 17.02
C HIS A 728 -9.64 10.01 15.72
N ALA A 729 -9.65 11.35 15.79
CA ALA A 729 -9.36 12.19 14.63
C ALA A 729 -7.86 12.45 14.43
N ALA A 730 -7.00 12.23 15.43
CA ALA A 730 -5.59 12.55 15.33
C ALA A 730 -4.68 11.64 16.19
N ILE A 731 -3.42 11.52 15.76
CA ILE A 731 -2.34 10.83 16.49
C ILE A 731 -1.05 11.65 16.45
N LEU A 732 -0.40 11.79 17.60
CA LEU A 732 0.88 12.47 17.73
C LEU A 732 2.03 11.46 17.80
N SER A 733 2.96 11.57 16.86
CA SER A 733 4.22 10.84 16.83
C SER A 733 5.34 11.68 17.43
N VAL A 734 6.08 11.11 18.38
CA VAL A 734 7.19 11.76 19.08
C VAL A 734 8.51 11.09 18.74
N GLY A 735 9.41 11.84 18.10
CA GLY A 735 10.75 11.39 17.72
C GLY A 735 11.79 11.49 18.85
N SER A 736 13.05 11.18 18.50
CA SER A 736 14.22 11.37 19.36
C SER A 736 14.46 12.86 19.64
N THR A 737 15.06 13.14 20.79
CA THR A 737 15.58 14.48 21.11
C THR A 737 17.06 14.51 20.75
N GLU A 738 17.45 15.43 19.87
CA GLU A 738 18.82 15.53 19.36
C GLU A 738 19.38 16.94 19.57
N PRO A 739 20.69 17.07 19.88
CA PRO A 739 21.33 18.37 19.99
C PRO A 739 21.48 18.99 18.59
N GLN A 740 20.91 20.17 18.39
CA GLN A 740 21.03 20.95 17.16
C GLN A 740 21.67 22.31 17.44
N LEU A 741 22.52 22.78 16.51
CA LEU A 741 23.09 24.12 16.58
C LEU A 741 22.08 25.13 16.04
N VAL A 742 21.63 26.03 16.92
CA VAL A 742 20.73 27.13 16.59
C VAL A 742 21.51 28.44 16.70
N VAL A 743 21.32 29.34 15.73
CA VAL A 743 21.93 30.68 15.76
C VAL A 743 21.38 31.42 16.98
N ASP A 744 22.28 31.91 17.83
CA ASP A 744 21.93 32.67 19.02
C ASP A 744 22.82 33.93 19.06
N PRO A 745 22.26 35.12 18.80
CA PRO A 745 23.01 36.36 18.80
C PRO A 745 23.52 36.75 20.19
N THR A 746 23.07 36.08 21.25
CA THR A 746 23.53 36.30 22.64
C THR A 746 24.73 35.43 23.03
N ALA A 747 25.05 34.41 22.24
CA ALA A 747 26.20 33.55 22.48
C ALA A 747 27.47 34.15 21.87
N GLU A 748 28.60 34.12 22.58
CA GLU A 748 29.90 34.66 22.09
C GLU A 748 30.33 34.07 20.73
N LYS A 749 29.94 32.82 20.43
CA LYS A 749 30.25 32.13 19.16
C LYS A 749 29.18 32.34 18.07
N GLY A 750 28.10 33.06 18.35
CA GLY A 750 26.97 33.28 17.44
C GLY A 750 26.02 32.09 17.27
N PHE A 751 26.28 30.97 17.93
CA PHE A 751 25.43 29.77 17.90
C PHE A 751 25.42 29.05 19.26
N LYS A 752 24.35 28.31 19.53
CA LYS A 752 24.14 27.53 20.74
C LYS A 752 23.59 26.14 20.41
N SER A 753 24.07 25.13 21.12
CA SER A 753 23.49 23.79 21.07
C SER A 753 22.19 23.76 21.88
N VAL A 754 21.10 23.30 21.26
CA VAL A 754 19.76 23.20 21.85
C VAL A 754 19.23 21.80 21.59
N ASP A 755 18.64 21.18 22.60
CA ASP A 755 17.96 19.90 22.45
C ASP A 755 16.64 20.10 21.69
N VAL A 756 16.52 19.53 20.49
CA VAL A 756 15.34 19.65 19.63
C VAL A 756 14.67 18.28 19.49
N MET A 757 13.37 18.25 19.74
CA MET A 757 12.51 17.10 19.51
C MET A 757 11.60 17.38 18.31
N SER A 758 11.60 16.48 17.34
CA SER A 758 10.66 16.53 16.21
C SER A 758 9.39 15.79 16.57
N VAL A 759 8.25 16.41 16.31
CA VAL A 759 6.93 15.80 16.46
C VAL A 759 6.16 15.87 15.15
N GLN A 760 5.37 14.84 14.89
CA GLN A 760 4.52 14.77 13.72
C GLN A 760 3.08 14.46 14.15
N LEU A 761 2.13 15.27 13.67
CA LEU A 761 0.70 15.05 13.87
C LEU A 761 0.13 14.46 12.59
N SER A 762 -0.45 13.26 12.68
CA SER A 762 -1.35 12.76 11.63
C SER A 762 -2.77 13.11 12.02
N ALA A 763 -3.53 13.73 11.13
CA ALA A 763 -4.90 14.16 11.40
C ALA A 763 -5.86 13.78 10.27
N ASP A 764 -7.13 13.57 10.64
CA ASP A 764 -8.25 13.32 9.73
C ASP A 764 -8.72 14.64 9.12
N HIS A 765 -8.47 14.83 7.83
CA HIS A 765 -8.78 16.08 7.13
C HIS A 765 -10.30 16.38 7.04
N ARG A 766 -11.18 15.44 7.40
CA ARG A 766 -12.63 15.68 7.49
C ARG A 766 -13.03 16.49 8.72
N VAL A 767 -12.25 16.37 9.80
CA VAL A 767 -12.54 16.98 11.11
C VAL A 767 -11.55 18.10 11.42
N VAL A 768 -10.26 17.88 11.13
CA VAL A 768 -9.19 18.82 11.43
C VAL A 768 -8.62 19.34 10.12
N ASP A 769 -8.77 20.63 9.86
CA ASP A 769 -8.16 21.27 8.70
C ASP A 769 -6.68 21.65 8.96
N GLY A 770 -5.98 22.13 7.93
CA GLY A 770 -4.59 22.53 8.05
C GLY A 770 -4.36 23.64 9.08
N ALA A 771 -5.29 24.57 9.22
CA ALA A 771 -5.19 25.69 10.15
C ALA A 771 -5.37 25.25 11.60
N THR A 772 -6.40 24.45 11.90
CA THR A 772 -6.69 23.91 13.22
C THR A 772 -5.57 22.98 13.70
N GLY A 773 -5.07 22.11 12.81
CA GLY A 773 -3.91 21.26 13.13
C GLY A 773 -2.66 22.08 13.44
N ALA A 774 -2.43 23.18 12.71
CA ALA A 774 -1.31 24.10 12.98
C ALA A 774 -1.50 24.88 14.29
N GLN A 775 -2.73 25.29 14.62
CA GLN A 775 -3.04 25.94 15.90
C GLN A 775 -2.79 25.01 17.08
N PHE A 776 -3.19 23.74 16.97
CA PHE A 776 -2.90 22.72 17.97
C PHE A 776 -1.38 22.53 18.16
N LEU A 777 -0.62 22.36 17.07
CA LEU A 777 0.84 22.23 17.16
C LEU A 777 1.52 23.49 17.72
N LYS A 778 0.98 24.68 17.44
CA LYS A 778 1.44 25.95 18.02
C LYS A 778 1.20 25.99 19.53
N ALA A 779 0.01 25.62 20.00
CA ALA A 779 -0.31 25.55 21.42
C ALA A 779 0.56 24.51 22.14
N PHE A 780 0.63 23.29 21.58
CA PHE A 780 1.46 22.20 22.07
C PHE A 780 2.95 22.60 22.19
N LYS A 781 3.50 23.23 21.14
CA LYS A 781 4.86 23.79 21.17
C LYS A 781 5.01 24.86 22.25
N GLY A 782 4.05 25.77 22.38
CA GLY A 782 4.06 26.82 23.40
C GLY A 782 4.18 26.27 24.82
N TYR A 783 3.42 25.21 25.14
CA TYR A 783 3.46 24.54 26.44
C TYR A 783 4.81 23.83 26.70
N LEU A 784 5.42 23.22 25.70
CA LEU A 784 6.70 22.52 25.87
C LEU A 784 7.90 23.49 25.89
N GLU A 785 7.89 24.56 25.10
CA GLU A 785 8.97 25.55 25.14
C GLU A 785 8.92 26.40 26.42
N ASN A 786 7.72 26.64 26.97
CA ASN A 786 7.50 27.40 28.21
C ASN A 786 6.73 26.56 29.23
N PRO A 787 7.35 25.54 29.87
CA PRO A 787 6.62 24.57 30.70
C PRO A 787 5.97 25.15 31.97
N LEU A 788 6.27 26.40 32.35
CA LEU A 788 5.58 27.09 33.44
C LEU A 788 4.11 27.42 33.08
N THR A 789 3.78 27.54 31.80
CA THR A 789 2.39 27.78 31.38
C THR A 789 1.48 26.59 31.62
N LEU A 790 2.02 25.39 31.88
CA LEU A 790 1.25 24.21 32.29
C LEU A 790 0.60 24.35 33.68
N LEU A 791 0.93 25.40 34.44
CA LEU A 791 0.30 25.74 35.71
C LEU A 791 -0.98 26.57 35.56
N LEU A 792 -1.17 27.20 34.40
CA LEU A 792 -2.39 27.92 34.02
C LEU A 792 -3.44 26.91 33.55
#